data_AF-A0A7Y8L6T7-F1
#
_entry.id   AF-A0A7Y8L6T7-F1
#
_cell.length_a   1.000
_cell.length_b   1.000
_cell.length_c   1.000
_cell.angle_alpha   90.00
_cell.angle_beta   90.00
_cell.angle_gamma   90.00
#
_symmetry.space_group_name_H-M   'P 1'
#
loop_
_entity.id
_entity.type
_entity.pdbx_description
1 polymer ?
#
loop_
_entity_poly.entity_id
_entity_poly.type
_entity_poly.pdbx_seq_one_letter_code
_entity_poly.pdbx_strand_id
1 'polypeptide(L)'
;MDAVNPDLFPRAEPLPTGVRPSFSPELIRMALGIGGASPHRLAECLPFSANDATAGTENELQAVVLGDKKDVDLPIMIEKSNYYRNILKRVEAGETPRKVVADLEKYLNQAGEKTWENSWVRFPLHFLSPFAHRVLEHDFLQDKANPAGPRREDLHKFLFSRNGEEFLRIPVSYLLKLALADAVGSEEHCHPLLEETAGRLLGHFLSDNTSPETFSFHPVVLRPGFQMGKAAARETALRFLFTQFLILYANQHFHLAASGQRAMVYFAPHPPIRQQQLNEIISDSFYRELFMSPCLSGWDQGEKKHQYMNLCHRVLSRSQLNAISKLKEAGIIVNDLVTLPKLSNTSLANNGTHVSLGSRTLTRLLRDGVPGFGPAEEKNVGDLVIKIFEHFLPLFVGSYSAAPYRLDFWDFHPEKALGFLAHELDYTHLRMIWRRWRKKAQMKVFGNPLTPFGPRWIDRPLSWLFQLRGDFVPDFRLIDYPVALLSTDQSPALDGTLGNHQRLKEDLYALGVFDPRMSLYLLYRNRLFAQSGFSGFEGRHYSLFYRLLDDLGEATSLQALITALAFQYILKGEVSHADIPDDPTVESERRQVFFGAAIGIPTFYIRRNTDNRFLKRILQKMERTRFSRRYSGYIRGHQKEYGKALMRILEEDGAELIEAMGLNQTLKDLARRLEEPRECSALGRLTREILEQAGVSSPLKVSGEDFNRAAEQYYREDLRRAHMEEALGVLQEEFRKLDSHILCEDCLYQGAHKSLLGGRSAAEYLIRVKKDLLEGNLPVDRVRKLILLTLLTIHGNKKQFELDQMEDPAALHPAFPAPLAEACG
;
A
#
# COMPACT_ATOMS: atom_id res chain seq x y z
N MET A 1 20.32 -21.03 -24.43
CA MET A 1 20.30 -22.41 -23.93
C MET A 1 21.65 -22.64 -23.29
N ASP A 2 21.71 -22.51 -21.96
CA ASP A 2 22.33 -23.47 -21.05
C ASP A 2 21.99 -23.02 -19.62
N ALA A 3 21.63 -24.04 -18.84
CA ALA A 3 21.00 -24.08 -17.52
C ALA A 3 21.16 -22.87 -16.57
N VAL A 4 20.03 -22.21 -16.30
CA VAL A 4 19.81 -21.51 -15.02
C VAL A 4 19.43 -22.57 -13.99
N ASN A 5 20.26 -22.71 -12.96
CA ASN A 5 20.09 -23.64 -11.84
C ASN A 5 18.76 -23.36 -11.09
N PRO A 6 17.81 -24.31 -11.00
CA PRO A 6 16.47 -24.10 -10.44
C PRO A 6 16.38 -24.14 -8.91
N ASP A 7 17.47 -24.30 -8.17
CA ASP A 7 17.42 -24.62 -6.73
C ASP A 7 17.53 -23.39 -5.77
N LEU A 8 17.04 -22.21 -6.19
CA LEU A 8 16.93 -21.02 -5.33
C LEU A 8 15.59 -20.89 -4.58
N PHE A 9 14.74 -21.91 -4.65
CA PHE A 9 13.52 -22.03 -3.86
C PHE A 9 13.50 -23.43 -3.23
N PRO A 10 13.23 -23.58 -1.92
CA PRO A 10 13.01 -24.90 -1.35
C PRO A 10 11.87 -25.56 -2.12
N ARG A 11 12.15 -26.69 -2.79
CA ARG A 11 11.13 -27.51 -3.42
C ARG A 11 10.24 -28.05 -2.31
N ALA A 12 9.08 -27.44 -2.11
CA ALA A 12 8.00 -28.10 -1.39
C ALA A 12 7.63 -29.35 -2.19
N GLU A 13 7.73 -30.52 -1.56
CA GLU A 13 7.25 -31.76 -2.15
C GLU A 13 5.79 -31.59 -2.62
N PRO A 14 5.39 -32.15 -3.77
CA PRO A 14 4.00 -32.12 -4.19
C PRO A 14 3.18 -32.94 -3.18
N LEU A 15 2.48 -32.23 -2.29
CA LEU A 15 1.52 -32.86 -1.38
C LEU A 15 0.43 -33.56 -2.20
N PRO A 16 -0.06 -34.74 -1.78
CA PRO A 16 -0.99 -35.54 -2.55
C PRO A 16 -2.24 -34.74 -2.95
N THR A 17 -2.41 -34.56 -4.26
CA THR A 17 -3.66 -34.08 -4.85
C THR A 17 -4.71 -35.18 -4.74
N GLY A 18 -5.84 -34.91 -4.09
CA GLY A 18 -7.06 -35.65 -4.40
C GLY A 18 -7.91 -36.21 -3.25
N VAL A 19 -7.81 -35.71 -2.02
CA VAL A 19 -8.84 -35.98 -1.01
C VAL A 19 -9.22 -34.66 -0.36
N ARG A 20 -10.48 -34.23 -0.49
CA ARG A 20 -11.01 -33.15 0.36
C ARG A 20 -10.98 -33.71 1.79
N PRO A 21 -10.13 -33.22 2.72
CA PRO A 21 -10.37 -33.53 4.13
C PRO A 21 -11.80 -33.06 4.45
N SER A 22 -12.56 -33.88 5.17
CA SER A 22 -13.89 -33.47 5.63
C SER A 22 -13.70 -32.29 6.58
N PHE A 23 -13.84 -31.08 6.05
CA PHE A 23 -13.76 -29.86 6.82
C PHE A 23 -14.89 -29.86 7.86
N SER A 24 -14.53 -29.83 9.14
CA SER A 24 -15.49 -29.80 10.25
C SER A 24 -15.23 -28.55 11.08
N PRO A 25 -16.17 -27.56 11.08
CA PRO A 25 -16.13 -26.43 11.99
C PRO A 25 -16.02 -26.86 13.46
N GLU A 26 -16.61 -27.99 13.83
CA GLU A 26 -16.50 -28.57 15.19
C GLU A 26 -15.05 -28.87 15.56
N LEU A 27 -14.28 -29.54 14.69
CA LEU A 27 -12.88 -29.87 14.96
C LEU A 27 -12.02 -28.62 15.14
N ILE A 28 -12.26 -27.59 14.33
CA ILE A 28 -11.54 -26.31 14.45
C ILE A 28 -11.92 -25.60 15.75
N ARG A 29 -13.21 -25.59 16.12
CA ARG A 29 -13.65 -25.04 17.42
C ARG A 29 -13.01 -25.78 18.60
N MET A 30 -12.83 -27.10 18.50
CA MET A 30 -12.12 -27.88 19.51
C MET A 30 -10.63 -27.53 19.57
N ALA A 31 -9.95 -27.42 18.42
CA ALA A 31 -8.55 -27.01 18.35
C ALA A 31 -8.31 -25.60 18.91
N LEU A 32 -9.27 -24.69 18.70
CA LEU A 32 -9.28 -23.34 19.26
C LEU A 32 -9.63 -23.29 20.76
N GLY A 33 -10.08 -24.40 21.36
CA GLY A 33 -10.51 -24.43 22.76
C GLY A 33 -11.83 -23.71 23.06
N ILE A 34 -12.66 -23.50 22.03
CA ILE A 34 -13.95 -22.76 22.12
C ILE A 34 -15.19 -23.65 21.97
N GLY A 35 -15.03 -24.97 22.08
CA GLY A 35 -16.13 -25.92 22.02
C GLY A 35 -17.18 -25.64 23.11
N GLY A 36 -18.40 -25.27 22.70
CA GLY A 36 -19.50 -25.00 23.64
C GLY A 36 -19.44 -23.64 24.35
N ALA A 37 -18.65 -22.68 23.84
CA ALA A 37 -18.62 -21.32 24.38
C ALA A 37 -19.99 -20.62 24.27
N SER A 38 -20.35 -19.81 25.28
CA SER A 38 -21.48 -18.88 25.16
C SER A 38 -21.22 -17.85 24.05
N PRO A 39 -22.25 -17.22 23.47
CA PRO A 39 -22.07 -16.22 22.41
C PRO A 39 -21.05 -15.11 22.77
N HIS A 40 -21.16 -14.52 23.96
CA HIS A 40 -20.21 -13.54 24.47
C HIS A 40 -18.77 -14.08 24.56
N ARG A 41 -18.58 -15.29 25.12
CA ARG A 41 -17.25 -15.91 25.24
C ARG A 41 -16.68 -16.27 23.87
N LEU A 42 -17.54 -16.65 22.92
CA LEU A 42 -17.14 -16.88 21.54
C LEU A 42 -16.56 -15.59 20.93
N ALA A 43 -17.27 -14.46 21.04
CA ALA A 43 -16.80 -13.17 20.52
C ALA A 43 -15.41 -12.76 21.06
N GLU A 44 -15.12 -13.04 22.33
CA GLU A 44 -13.82 -12.75 22.95
C GLU A 44 -12.70 -13.71 22.53
N CYS A 45 -13.02 -14.98 22.25
CA CYS A 45 -12.03 -16.03 21.96
C CYS A 45 -11.84 -16.32 20.47
N LEU A 46 -12.60 -15.69 19.58
CA LEU A 46 -12.45 -15.85 18.13
C LEU A 46 -11.07 -15.36 17.64
N PRO A 47 -10.49 -16.01 16.61
CA PRO A 47 -9.37 -15.42 15.90
C PRO A 47 -9.67 -14.00 15.44
N PHE A 48 -8.68 -13.11 15.57
CA PHE A 48 -8.74 -11.68 15.26
C PHE A 48 -9.69 -10.84 16.15
N SER A 49 -10.16 -11.38 17.28
CA SER A 49 -10.85 -10.63 18.33
C SER A 49 -9.89 -9.76 19.15
N ALA A 50 -10.46 -9.04 20.13
CA ALA A 50 -9.77 -8.11 21.04
C ALA A 50 -8.51 -8.67 21.75
N ASN A 51 -8.43 -9.98 21.99
CA ASN A 51 -7.31 -10.59 22.71
C ASN A 51 -6.32 -11.35 21.81
N ASP A 52 -6.64 -11.45 20.53
CA ASP A 52 -5.91 -12.28 19.58
C ASP A 52 -5.20 -11.47 18.49
N ALA A 53 -5.81 -10.37 18.04
CA ALA A 53 -5.36 -9.63 16.88
C ALA A 53 -4.08 -8.83 17.14
N THR A 54 -3.16 -8.92 16.18
CA THR A 54 -2.03 -8.01 16.02
C THR A 54 -2.13 -7.32 14.67
N ALA A 55 -1.46 -6.18 14.52
CA ALA A 55 -1.41 -5.46 13.26
C ALA A 55 -0.01 -4.94 12.93
N GLY A 56 0.28 -4.88 11.64
CA GLY A 56 1.41 -4.17 11.06
C GLY A 56 0.98 -3.46 9.78
N THR A 57 1.74 -2.45 9.38
CA THR A 57 1.45 -1.63 8.20
C THR A 57 2.66 -1.54 7.29
N GLU A 58 2.41 -1.55 5.98
CA GLU A 58 3.39 -1.30 4.94
C GLU A 58 2.91 -0.08 4.15
N ASN A 59 3.80 0.87 3.89
CA ASN A 59 3.49 2.09 3.16
C ASN A 59 4.48 2.29 2.03
N GLU A 60 3.95 2.43 0.82
CA GLU A 60 4.68 3.03 -0.29
C GLU A 60 4.49 4.55 -0.26
N LEU A 61 5.59 5.27 -0.21
CA LEU A 61 5.65 6.73 -0.14
C LEU A 61 6.10 7.29 -1.49
N GLN A 62 5.75 8.54 -1.79
CA GLN A 62 6.29 9.23 -2.96
C GLN A 62 7.56 10.00 -2.58
N ALA A 63 8.59 9.91 -3.43
CA ALA A 63 9.81 10.70 -3.30
C ALA A 63 9.92 11.78 -4.39
N VAL A 64 10.56 12.89 -4.05
CA VAL A 64 10.88 13.96 -5.00
C VAL A 64 12.18 14.65 -4.60
N VAL A 65 12.94 15.11 -5.60
CA VAL A 65 14.10 15.99 -5.38
C VAL A 65 13.79 17.33 -6.02
N LEU A 66 13.79 18.39 -5.20
CA LEU A 66 13.63 19.75 -5.68
C LEU A 66 14.98 20.37 -6.02
N GLY A 67 15.06 21.13 -7.11
CA GLY A 67 16.28 21.82 -7.50
C GLY A 67 16.29 22.23 -8.96
N ASP A 68 17.29 23.02 -9.34
CA ASP A 68 17.51 23.39 -10.74
C ASP A 68 17.99 22.17 -11.53
N LYS A 69 17.63 22.11 -12.83
CA LYS A 69 17.92 20.96 -13.69
C LYS A 69 19.41 20.57 -13.76
N LYS A 70 20.31 21.52 -13.50
CA LYS A 70 21.77 21.33 -13.52
C LYS A 70 22.32 20.68 -12.24
N ASP A 71 21.52 20.67 -11.17
CA ASP A 71 21.92 20.20 -9.84
C ASP A 71 21.21 18.89 -9.46
N VAL A 72 20.08 18.58 -10.09
CA VAL A 72 19.27 17.37 -9.81
C VAL A 72 19.61 16.21 -10.76
N ASP A 73 19.62 14.98 -10.23
CA ASP A 73 20.10 13.81 -10.97
C ASP A 73 19.27 13.43 -12.21
N LEU A 74 17.93 13.32 -12.08
CA LEU A 74 17.05 12.87 -13.16
C LEU A 74 17.25 13.64 -14.48
N PRO A 75 17.18 14.99 -14.54
CA PRO A 75 17.40 15.73 -15.77
C PRO A 75 18.81 15.53 -16.33
N ILE A 76 19.84 15.46 -15.48
CA ILE A 76 21.22 15.25 -15.90
C ILE A 76 21.41 13.85 -16.50
N MET A 77 20.78 12.84 -15.90
CA MET A 77 20.82 11.46 -16.41
C MET A 77 20.14 11.36 -17.77
N ILE A 78 19.00 12.05 -17.96
CA ILE A 78 18.35 12.12 -19.27
C ILE A 78 19.28 12.76 -20.30
N GLU A 79 19.81 13.96 -20.05
CA GLU A 79 20.67 14.71 -20.97
C GLU A 79 21.97 13.94 -21.32
N LYS A 80 22.56 13.20 -20.37
CA LYS A 80 23.81 12.44 -20.59
C LYS A 80 23.60 11.04 -21.16
N SER A 81 22.37 10.54 -21.19
CA SER A 81 22.08 9.16 -21.59
C SER A 81 22.49 8.85 -23.03
N ASN A 82 22.84 7.58 -23.28
CA ASN A 82 23.00 7.07 -24.65
C ASN A 82 21.67 7.13 -25.40
N TYR A 83 20.55 6.94 -24.70
CA TYR A 83 19.20 7.03 -25.25
C TYR A 83 18.96 8.40 -25.91
N TYR A 84 19.19 9.49 -25.19
CA TYR A 84 19.01 10.85 -25.69
C TYR A 84 19.92 11.14 -26.90
N ARG A 85 21.22 10.80 -26.78
CA ARG A 85 22.20 10.94 -27.89
C ARG A 85 21.80 10.16 -29.13
N ASN A 86 21.26 8.95 -28.98
CA ASN A 86 20.81 8.13 -30.10
C ASN A 86 19.57 8.70 -30.77
N ILE A 87 18.61 9.24 -30.00
CA ILE A 87 17.43 9.89 -30.57
C ILE A 87 17.81 11.12 -31.36
N LEU A 88 18.72 11.97 -30.84
CA LEU A 88 19.23 13.13 -31.58
C LEU A 88 19.81 12.73 -32.94
N LYS A 89 20.71 11.74 -32.96
CA LYS A 89 21.31 11.22 -34.20
C LYS A 89 20.26 10.66 -35.17
N ARG A 90 19.25 9.95 -34.68
CA ARG A 90 18.16 9.42 -35.52
C ARG A 90 17.29 10.53 -36.12
N VAL A 91 17.08 11.60 -35.38
CA VAL A 91 16.36 12.79 -35.88
C VAL A 91 17.19 13.53 -36.93
N GLU A 92 18.50 13.67 -36.73
CA GLU A 92 19.43 14.24 -37.71
C GLU A 92 19.47 13.41 -39.01
N ALA A 93 19.47 12.08 -38.88
CA ALA A 93 19.40 11.14 -40.00
C ALA A 93 18.01 11.05 -40.67
N GLY A 94 16.98 11.67 -40.10
CA GLY A 94 15.60 11.63 -40.62
C GLY A 94 14.84 10.32 -40.33
N GLU A 95 15.37 9.43 -39.50
CA GLU A 95 14.77 8.13 -39.14
C GLU A 95 13.66 8.25 -38.09
N THR A 96 13.60 9.35 -37.34
CA THR A 96 12.63 9.57 -36.26
C THR A 96 12.04 10.98 -36.33
N PRO A 97 10.75 11.19 -36.01
CA PRO A 97 10.16 12.52 -36.01
C PRO A 97 10.84 13.47 -35.03
N ARG A 98 11.11 14.71 -35.46
CA ARG A 98 11.65 15.80 -34.60
C ARG A 98 10.83 16.05 -33.34
N LYS A 99 9.54 15.72 -33.37
CA LYS A 99 8.62 15.87 -32.24
C LYS A 99 9.10 15.13 -30.98
N VAL A 100 9.72 13.96 -31.10
CA VAL A 100 10.16 13.17 -29.93
C VAL A 100 11.22 13.93 -29.12
N VAL A 101 12.18 14.56 -29.80
CA VAL A 101 13.20 15.40 -29.18
C VAL A 101 12.56 16.67 -28.61
N ALA A 102 11.69 17.32 -29.38
CA ALA A 102 11.02 18.54 -28.94
C ALA A 102 10.15 18.32 -27.68
N ASP A 103 9.45 17.19 -27.58
CA ASP A 103 8.64 16.84 -26.40
C ASP A 103 9.53 16.59 -25.17
N LEU A 104 10.68 15.94 -25.33
CA LEU A 104 11.64 15.71 -24.25
C LEU A 104 12.38 16.98 -23.82
N GLU A 105 12.80 17.83 -24.76
CA GLU A 105 13.38 19.15 -24.48
C GLU A 105 12.37 20.05 -23.78
N LYS A 106 11.10 19.99 -24.19
CA LYS A 106 10.01 20.70 -23.51
C LYS A 106 9.83 20.21 -22.07
N TYR A 107 9.90 18.90 -21.84
CA TYR A 107 9.83 18.32 -20.49
C TYR A 107 10.99 18.80 -19.60
N LEU A 108 12.21 18.82 -20.12
CA LEU A 108 13.42 19.23 -19.39
C LEU A 108 13.51 20.74 -19.14
N ASN A 109 13.02 21.55 -20.08
CA ASN A 109 13.14 23.01 -20.05
C ASN A 109 11.82 23.71 -19.71
N GLN A 110 10.89 23.02 -19.05
CA GLN A 110 9.63 23.62 -18.60
C GLN A 110 9.92 24.77 -17.63
N ALA A 111 9.47 25.97 -17.96
CA ALA A 111 9.79 27.18 -17.20
C ALA A 111 9.25 27.10 -15.76
N GLY A 112 10.10 27.48 -14.79
CA GLY A 112 9.75 27.51 -13.37
C GLY A 112 9.71 26.13 -12.70
N GLU A 113 9.92 25.05 -13.45
CA GLU A 113 9.86 23.70 -12.92
C GLU A 113 11.14 23.36 -12.15
N LYS A 114 10.96 22.91 -10.91
CA LYS A 114 12.03 22.54 -9.99
C LYS A 114 11.75 21.23 -9.26
N THR A 115 10.68 20.54 -9.64
CA THR A 115 10.24 19.30 -9.02
C THR A 115 10.73 18.15 -9.90
N TRP A 116 11.46 17.18 -9.35
CA TRP A 116 11.90 16.01 -10.12
C TRP A 116 11.53 14.74 -9.36
N GLU A 117 10.43 14.14 -9.80
CA GLU A 117 9.79 13.03 -9.12
C GLU A 117 10.63 11.77 -9.20
N ASN A 118 10.80 11.06 -8.07
CA ASN A 118 11.64 9.88 -7.95
C ASN A 118 13.08 10.04 -8.47
N SER A 119 13.57 11.29 -8.58
CA SER A 119 14.98 11.55 -8.87
C SER A 119 15.86 11.01 -7.74
N TRP A 120 17.07 10.60 -8.10
CA TRP A 120 18.08 10.22 -7.13
C TRP A 120 18.77 11.48 -6.59
N VAL A 121 19.46 11.33 -5.46
CA VAL A 121 20.28 12.38 -4.87
C VAL A 121 21.75 12.09 -5.11
N ARG A 122 22.58 13.13 -5.10
CA ARG A 122 24.03 13.02 -5.24
C ARG A 122 24.77 13.87 -4.23
N PHE A 123 25.79 13.34 -3.58
CA PHE A 123 26.63 14.07 -2.63
C PHE A 123 28.02 13.44 -2.49
N PRO A 124 29.04 14.20 -2.05
CA PRO A 124 30.36 13.67 -1.77
C PRO A 124 30.37 12.55 -0.73
N LEU A 125 31.15 11.49 -0.97
CA LEU A 125 31.21 10.33 -0.09
C LEU A 125 31.77 10.67 1.31
N HIS A 126 32.65 11.69 1.40
CA HIS A 126 33.30 12.08 2.66
C HIS A 126 32.34 12.63 3.73
N PHE A 127 31.09 12.95 3.37
CA PHE A 127 30.06 13.34 4.34
C PHE A 127 29.51 12.16 5.14
N LEU A 128 29.81 10.92 4.76
CA LEU A 128 29.39 9.76 5.54
C LEU A 128 30.29 9.56 6.76
N SER A 129 29.67 9.38 7.91
CA SER A 129 30.33 8.85 9.10
C SER A 129 30.91 7.45 8.84
N PRO A 130 31.90 7.01 9.65
CA PRO A 130 32.51 5.69 9.49
C PRO A 130 31.50 4.53 9.56
N PHE A 131 30.44 4.66 10.36
CA PHE A 131 29.41 3.62 10.45
C PHE A 131 28.53 3.59 9.21
N ALA A 132 28.06 4.74 8.70
CA ALA A 132 27.30 4.80 7.46
C ALA A 132 28.11 4.27 6.26
N HIS A 133 29.41 4.58 6.22
CA HIS A 133 30.30 4.03 5.21
C HIS A 133 30.40 2.50 5.28
N ARG A 134 30.48 1.90 6.48
CA ARG A 134 30.45 0.43 6.63
C ARG A 134 29.13 -0.18 6.17
N VAL A 135 28.00 0.46 6.47
CA VAL A 135 26.67 0.02 5.99
C VAL A 135 26.60 0.06 4.47
N LEU A 136 27.12 1.13 3.85
CA LEU A 136 27.18 1.26 2.39
C LEU A 136 28.03 0.16 1.76
N GLU A 137 29.24 -0.07 2.28
CA GLU A 137 30.15 -1.10 1.81
C GLU A 137 29.55 -2.50 1.90
N HIS A 138 28.86 -2.79 3.00
CA HIS A 138 28.12 -4.04 3.16
C HIS A 138 26.97 -4.17 2.14
N ASP A 139 26.22 -3.11 1.87
CA ASP A 139 25.15 -3.12 0.86
C ASP A 139 25.65 -3.16 -0.59
N PHE A 140 26.95 -2.91 -0.81
CA PHE A 140 27.65 -3.08 -2.08
C PHE A 140 28.19 -4.50 -2.31
N LEU A 141 27.96 -5.43 -1.39
CA LEU A 141 28.21 -6.85 -1.63
C LEU A 141 27.17 -7.43 -2.60
N GLN A 142 27.60 -8.39 -3.43
CA GLN A 142 26.69 -9.15 -4.29
C GLN A 142 25.73 -10.02 -3.46
N ASP A 143 26.25 -10.61 -2.39
CA ASP A 143 25.50 -11.35 -1.39
C ASP A 143 25.95 -10.93 0.02
N LYS A 144 25.05 -10.27 0.74
CA LYS A 144 25.30 -9.76 2.09
C LYS A 144 25.52 -10.86 3.13
N ALA A 145 25.03 -12.06 2.87
CA ALA A 145 25.29 -13.21 3.73
C ALA A 145 26.74 -13.71 3.60
N ASN A 146 27.49 -13.25 2.60
CA ASN A 146 28.91 -13.58 2.40
C ASN A 146 29.78 -12.31 2.41
N PRO A 147 30.25 -11.85 3.59
CA PRO A 147 31.07 -10.64 3.73
C PRO A 147 32.41 -10.67 2.98
N ALA A 148 32.94 -11.86 2.68
CA ALA A 148 34.17 -12.05 1.90
C ALA A 148 33.90 -12.16 0.39
N GLY A 149 32.63 -12.09 -0.02
CA GLY A 149 32.21 -12.19 -1.41
C GLY A 149 32.56 -10.95 -2.23
N PRO A 150 32.40 -11.04 -3.56
CA PRO A 150 32.63 -9.90 -4.44
C PRO A 150 31.58 -8.80 -4.21
N ARG A 151 31.93 -7.60 -4.67
CA ARG A 151 30.95 -6.50 -4.81
C ARG A 151 29.99 -6.78 -5.96
N ARG A 152 28.82 -6.15 -5.92
CA ARG A 152 27.84 -6.14 -7.03
C ARG A 152 28.42 -5.58 -8.33
N GLU A 153 27.91 -6.05 -9.46
CA GLU A 153 28.36 -5.68 -10.81
C GLU A 153 27.90 -4.27 -11.21
N ASP A 154 26.78 -3.82 -10.65
CA ASP A 154 26.16 -2.52 -10.97
C ASP A 154 26.68 -1.33 -10.13
N LEU A 155 27.84 -1.49 -9.47
CA LEU A 155 28.44 -0.47 -8.59
C LEU A 155 28.64 0.89 -9.27
N HIS A 156 28.96 0.89 -10.56
CA HIS A 156 29.17 2.08 -11.40
C HIS A 156 27.93 3.00 -11.50
N LYS A 157 26.74 2.53 -11.10
CA LYS A 157 25.51 3.34 -11.04
C LYS A 157 25.46 4.26 -9.82
N PHE A 158 26.25 3.95 -8.79
CA PHE A 158 26.23 4.63 -7.50
C PHE A 158 27.45 5.50 -7.26
N LEU A 159 28.63 5.04 -7.68
CA LEU A 159 29.88 5.76 -7.45
C LEU A 159 30.35 6.42 -8.73
N PHE A 160 30.71 7.70 -8.64
CA PHE A 160 31.30 8.45 -9.75
C PHE A 160 32.24 9.54 -9.21
N SER A 161 33.21 9.97 -10.03
CA SER A 161 34.10 11.08 -9.66
C SER A 161 33.65 12.41 -10.29
N ARG A 162 33.70 13.49 -9.51
CA ARG A 162 33.46 14.86 -9.96
C ARG A 162 34.56 15.76 -9.38
N ASN A 163 35.31 16.44 -10.25
CA ASN A 163 36.41 17.33 -9.85
C ASN A 163 37.48 16.65 -8.96
N GLY A 164 37.75 15.35 -9.17
CA GLY A 164 38.72 14.59 -8.38
C GLY A 164 38.19 14.07 -7.03
N GLU A 165 36.94 14.38 -6.69
CA GLU A 165 36.26 13.89 -5.48
C GLU A 165 35.30 12.76 -5.84
N GLU A 166 35.17 11.77 -4.94
CA GLU A 166 34.24 10.65 -5.10
C GLU A 166 32.84 11.04 -4.59
N PHE A 167 31.83 10.80 -5.42
CA PHE A 167 30.44 11.11 -5.14
C PHE A 167 29.61 9.83 -5.11
N LEU A 168 28.61 9.85 -4.23
CA LEU A 168 27.56 8.86 -4.15
C LEU A 168 26.31 9.37 -4.86
N ARG A 169 25.67 8.49 -5.65
CA ARG A 169 24.40 8.68 -6.36
C ARG A 169 23.44 7.57 -5.92
N ILE A 170 22.37 7.91 -5.21
CA ILE A 170 21.45 6.91 -4.63
C ILE A 170 19.99 7.35 -4.68
N PRO A 171 19.03 6.40 -4.75
CA PRO A 171 17.62 6.72 -4.64
C PRO A 171 17.29 7.23 -3.23
N VAL A 172 16.26 8.08 -3.12
CA VAL A 172 15.80 8.64 -1.83
C VAL A 172 15.39 7.53 -0.85
N SER A 173 14.89 6.39 -1.34
CA SER A 173 14.58 5.23 -0.52
C SER A 173 15.79 4.69 0.26
N TYR A 174 16.97 4.65 -0.36
CA TYR A 174 18.21 4.23 0.29
C TYR A 174 18.85 5.35 1.13
N LEU A 175 18.64 6.61 0.74
CA LEU A 175 19.07 7.78 1.52
C LEU A 175 18.54 7.74 2.96
N LEU A 176 17.30 7.27 3.17
CA LEU A 176 16.71 7.13 4.50
C LEU A 176 17.52 6.18 5.40
N LYS A 177 17.89 5.01 4.88
CA LYS A 177 18.72 4.04 5.59
C LYS A 177 20.09 4.62 5.95
N LEU A 178 20.74 5.26 4.97
CA LEU A 178 22.05 5.88 5.22
C LEU A 178 21.98 7.03 6.21
N ALA A 179 20.95 7.88 6.14
CA ALA A 179 20.75 8.96 7.09
C ALA A 179 20.58 8.44 8.52
N LEU A 180 19.91 7.30 8.72
CA LEU A 180 19.79 6.67 10.03
C LEU A 180 21.14 6.13 10.52
N ALA A 181 21.85 5.38 9.69
CA ALA A 181 23.18 4.89 10.03
C ALA A 181 24.12 6.06 10.36
N ASP A 182 24.02 7.14 9.59
CA ASP A 182 24.88 8.30 9.74
C ASP A 182 24.60 9.11 11.01
N ALA A 183 23.33 9.39 11.29
CA ALA A 183 22.93 10.09 12.50
C ALA A 183 23.41 9.39 13.78
N VAL A 184 23.50 8.06 13.77
CA VAL A 184 23.98 7.27 14.90
C VAL A 184 25.51 7.20 14.94
N GLY A 185 26.16 7.11 13.77
CA GLY A 185 27.62 6.98 13.64
C GLY A 185 28.41 8.29 13.69
N SER A 186 27.75 9.45 13.75
CA SER A 186 28.41 10.76 13.67
C SER A 186 29.14 11.20 14.95
N GLU A 187 28.86 10.58 16.11
CA GLU A 187 29.62 10.82 17.35
C GLU A 187 30.55 9.65 17.64
N GLU A 188 31.69 9.95 18.25
CA GLU A 188 32.69 8.94 18.63
C GLU A 188 32.15 7.91 19.63
N HIS A 189 31.16 8.28 20.45
CA HIS A 189 30.56 7.43 21.47
C HIS A 189 29.03 7.60 21.52
N CYS A 190 28.29 6.89 20.65
CA CYS A 190 26.85 6.76 20.77
C CYS A 190 26.50 5.71 21.84
N HIS A 191 25.37 5.86 22.53
CA HIS A 191 24.96 4.88 23.53
C HIS A 191 24.64 3.52 22.87
N PRO A 192 25.17 2.37 23.33
CA PRO A 192 25.04 1.08 22.64
C PRO A 192 23.60 0.67 22.31
N LEU A 193 22.65 0.98 23.22
CA LEU A 193 21.22 0.76 22.99
C LEU A 193 20.69 1.43 21.72
N LEU A 194 21.15 2.65 21.42
CA LEU A 194 20.74 3.41 20.24
C LEU A 194 21.34 2.79 18.98
N GLU A 195 22.61 2.39 19.02
CA GLU A 195 23.28 1.70 17.91
C GLU A 195 22.61 0.38 17.56
N GLU A 196 22.31 -0.44 18.57
CA GLU A 196 21.60 -1.71 18.39
C GLU A 196 20.19 -1.50 17.82
N THR A 197 19.45 -0.53 18.37
CA THR A 197 18.09 -0.22 17.90
C THR A 197 18.13 0.26 16.46
N ALA A 198 19.01 1.20 16.13
CA ALA A 198 19.16 1.70 14.77
C ALA A 198 19.56 0.59 13.79
N GLY A 199 20.54 -0.24 14.16
CA GLY A 199 20.99 -1.38 13.35
C GLY A 199 19.85 -2.32 12.96
N ARG A 200 18.93 -2.60 13.89
CA ARG A 200 17.71 -3.39 13.61
C ARG A 200 16.73 -2.66 12.69
N LEU A 201 16.59 -1.34 12.83
CA LEU A 201 15.66 -0.53 12.03
C LEU A 201 16.14 -0.27 10.59
N LEU A 202 17.45 -0.40 10.30
CA LEU A 202 17.98 -0.20 8.95
C LEU A 202 17.26 -1.04 7.88
N GLY A 203 16.82 -2.25 8.24
CA GLY A 203 16.09 -3.16 7.34
C GLY A 203 14.65 -2.73 7.02
N HIS A 204 14.09 -1.76 7.75
CA HIS A 204 12.71 -1.30 7.57
C HIS A 204 12.56 -0.23 6.48
N PHE A 205 13.68 0.26 5.93
CA PHE A 205 13.71 1.19 4.80
C PHE A 205 14.09 0.43 3.54
N LEU A 206 13.07 -0.02 2.81
CA LEU A 206 13.22 -0.82 1.60
C LEU A 206 13.49 0.07 0.39
N SER A 207 14.21 -0.49 -0.57
CA SER A 207 14.58 0.22 -1.81
C SER A 207 14.48 -0.68 -3.03
N ASP A 208 13.49 -1.57 -3.10
CA ASP A 208 13.30 -2.46 -4.26
C ASP A 208 12.55 -1.84 -5.42
N ASN A 209 11.66 -0.89 -5.15
CA ASN A 209 10.81 -0.31 -6.18
C ASN A 209 11.25 1.10 -6.59
N THR A 210 10.41 1.79 -7.37
CA THR A 210 10.63 3.19 -7.76
C THR A 210 10.53 4.14 -6.56
N SER A 211 9.54 3.88 -5.71
CA SER A 211 9.15 4.71 -4.58
C SER A 211 9.69 4.12 -3.27
N PRO A 212 9.99 4.93 -2.23
CA PRO A 212 10.38 4.40 -0.92
C PRO A 212 9.26 3.55 -0.32
N GLU A 213 9.62 2.36 0.15
CA GLU A 213 8.72 1.46 0.86
C GLU A 213 9.22 1.28 2.30
N THR A 214 8.30 1.39 3.26
CA THR A 214 8.60 1.19 4.67
C THR A 214 7.53 0.32 5.31
N PHE A 215 7.92 -0.49 6.29
CA PHE A 215 6.99 -1.30 7.06
C PHE A 215 7.21 -1.12 8.57
N SER A 216 6.18 -1.47 9.34
CA SER A 216 6.15 -1.25 10.79
C SER A 216 7.45 -1.67 11.49
N PHE A 217 7.96 -0.81 12.37
CA PHE A 217 9.17 -1.07 13.16
C PHE A 217 8.99 -2.22 14.16
N HIS A 218 7.75 -2.43 14.58
CA HIS A 218 7.29 -3.60 15.29
C HIS A 218 5.77 -3.74 15.05
N PRO A 219 5.20 -4.95 15.09
CA PRO A 219 3.76 -5.11 15.13
C PRO A 219 3.19 -4.50 16.42
N VAL A 220 1.88 -4.27 16.43
CA VAL A 220 1.13 -3.81 17.60
C VAL A 220 0.03 -4.79 17.96
N VAL A 221 -0.36 -4.84 19.23
CA VAL A 221 -1.52 -5.62 19.68
C VAL A 221 -2.79 -4.76 19.53
N LEU A 222 -3.85 -5.33 18.97
CA LEU A 222 -5.14 -4.65 18.85
C LEU A 222 -6.02 -5.02 20.05
N ARG A 223 -6.04 -4.15 21.07
CA ARG A 223 -6.90 -4.29 22.26
C ARG A 223 -7.80 -3.07 22.45
N PRO A 224 -8.99 -3.21 23.06
CA PRO A 224 -9.88 -2.09 23.37
C PRO A 224 -9.19 -0.99 24.20
N GLY A 225 -8.35 -1.38 25.17
CA GLY A 225 -7.56 -0.45 25.98
C GLY A 225 -6.58 0.42 25.18
N PHE A 226 -6.14 -0.03 24.00
CA PHE A 226 -5.30 0.72 23.07
C PHE A 226 -6.10 1.25 21.86
N GLN A 227 -7.43 1.31 21.97
CA GLN A 227 -8.34 1.76 20.91
C GLN A 227 -8.17 0.99 19.60
N MET A 228 -7.89 -0.31 19.69
CA MET A 228 -7.81 -1.23 18.55
C MET A 228 -6.86 -0.72 17.46
N GLY A 229 -7.36 -0.48 16.24
CA GLY A 229 -6.58 -0.09 15.07
C GLY A 229 -5.81 1.23 15.22
N LYS A 230 -6.18 2.09 16.19
CA LYS A 230 -5.41 3.32 16.45
C LYS A 230 -3.98 3.04 16.90
N ALA A 231 -3.70 1.90 17.52
CA ALA A 231 -2.32 1.51 17.83
C ALA A 231 -1.45 1.40 16.56
N ALA A 232 -2.00 0.83 15.49
CA ALA A 232 -1.30 0.69 14.20
C ALA A 232 -1.12 2.05 13.52
N ALA A 233 -2.14 2.91 13.61
CA ALA A 233 -2.06 4.28 13.10
C ALA A 233 -1.03 5.13 13.85
N ARG A 234 -0.90 4.98 15.17
CA ARG A 234 0.14 5.66 15.98
C ARG A 234 1.54 5.22 15.57
N GLU A 235 1.76 3.92 15.38
CA GLU A 235 3.05 3.39 14.88
C GLU A 235 3.36 3.96 13.50
N THR A 236 2.38 3.95 12.59
CA THR A 236 2.51 4.52 11.23
C THR A 236 2.87 6.00 11.28
N ALA A 237 2.18 6.78 12.12
CA ALA A 237 2.43 8.21 12.29
C ALA A 237 3.85 8.48 12.82
N LEU A 238 4.29 7.73 13.83
CA LEU A 238 5.65 7.84 14.37
C LEU A 238 6.71 7.46 13.34
N ARG A 239 6.53 6.37 12.60
CA ARG A 239 7.43 5.93 11.53
C ARG A 239 7.50 6.96 10.40
N PHE A 240 6.36 7.55 10.02
CA PHE A 240 6.33 8.63 9.04
C PHE A 240 7.08 9.88 9.52
N LEU A 241 6.85 10.31 10.76
CA LEU A 241 7.56 11.45 11.34
C LEU A 241 9.07 11.20 11.46
N PHE A 242 9.46 9.99 11.85
CA PHE A 242 10.85 9.57 11.89
C PHE A 242 11.48 9.65 10.50
N THR A 243 10.77 9.21 9.45
CA THR A 243 11.19 9.36 8.05
C THR A 243 11.41 10.84 7.69
N GLN A 244 10.57 11.77 8.16
CA GLN A 244 10.77 13.20 7.94
C GLN A 244 12.02 13.73 8.65
N PHE A 245 12.35 13.24 9.85
CA PHE A 245 13.60 13.60 10.53
C PHE A 245 14.82 13.16 9.74
N LEU A 246 14.80 11.94 9.20
CA LEU A 246 15.89 11.41 8.37
C LEU A 246 16.09 12.22 7.09
N ILE A 247 15.00 12.63 6.42
CA ILE A 247 15.09 13.51 5.24
C ILE A 247 15.62 14.89 5.61
N LEU A 248 15.17 15.48 6.71
CA LEU A 248 15.67 16.78 7.15
C LEU A 248 17.16 16.72 7.51
N TYR A 249 17.58 15.64 8.19
CA TYR A 249 18.98 15.37 8.49
C TYR A 249 19.80 15.23 7.20
N ALA A 250 19.39 14.37 6.28
CA ALA A 250 20.10 14.14 5.02
C ALA A 250 20.24 15.41 4.17
N ASN A 251 19.17 16.22 4.10
CA ASN A 251 19.20 17.47 3.34
C ASN A 251 20.24 18.47 3.85
N GLN A 252 20.50 18.48 5.16
CA GLN A 252 21.47 19.37 5.81
C GLN A 252 22.86 18.72 5.89
N HIS A 253 22.97 17.55 6.52
CA HIS A 253 24.24 16.90 6.84
C HIS A 253 25.00 16.40 5.61
N PHE A 254 24.30 15.87 4.60
CA PHE A 254 24.94 15.50 3.33
C PHE A 254 25.03 16.67 2.34
N HIS A 255 24.80 17.89 2.81
CA HIS A 255 24.87 19.12 2.03
C HIS A 255 24.00 19.12 0.75
N LEU A 256 22.92 18.33 0.71
CA LEU A 256 22.05 18.29 -0.47
C LEU A 256 21.50 19.69 -0.77
N ALA A 257 20.93 20.37 0.24
CA ALA A 257 20.34 21.69 0.07
C ALA A 257 21.38 22.73 -0.39
N ALA A 258 22.58 22.68 0.19
CA ALA A 258 23.70 23.54 -0.18
C ALA A 258 24.19 23.27 -1.62
N SER A 259 24.06 22.03 -2.09
CA SER A 259 24.37 21.61 -3.47
C SER A 259 23.25 21.90 -4.49
N GLY A 260 22.13 22.50 -4.08
CA GLY A 260 20.99 22.80 -4.94
C GLY A 260 19.94 21.68 -5.05
N GLN A 261 20.01 20.64 -4.20
CA GLN A 261 19.08 19.51 -4.16
C GLN A 261 18.30 19.49 -2.83
N ARG A 262 16.98 19.31 -2.85
CA ARG A 262 16.19 19.08 -1.63
C ARG A 262 15.29 17.87 -1.78
N ALA A 263 15.63 16.78 -1.11
CA ALA A 263 14.81 15.58 -1.08
C ALA A 263 13.57 15.78 -0.18
N MET A 264 12.44 15.23 -0.61
CA MET A 264 11.19 15.19 0.17
C MET A 264 10.51 13.84 -0.02
N VAL A 265 9.82 13.38 1.02
CA VAL A 265 9.00 12.16 1.01
C VAL A 265 7.62 12.46 1.58
N TYR A 266 6.56 11.94 0.98
CA TYR A 266 5.16 12.18 1.36
C TYR A 266 4.25 11.03 0.93
N PHE A 267 3.05 10.94 1.50
CA PHE A 267 2.04 10.01 1.00
C PHE A 267 1.39 10.56 -0.26
N ALA A 268 1.30 9.74 -1.30
CA ALA A 268 0.48 10.00 -2.48
C ALA A 268 -0.20 8.69 -2.88
N PRO A 269 -1.33 8.71 -3.61
CA PRO A 269 -1.96 7.48 -4.09
C PRO A 269 -1.70 7.19 -5.58
N HIS A 270 -1.10 8.14 -6.31
CA HIS A 270 -0.93 8.08 -7.76
C HIS A 270 0.54 8.27 -8.15
N PRO A 271 1.01 7.64 -9.25
CA PRO A 271 2.24 8.04 -9.91
C PRO A 271 2.15 9.50 -10.37
N PRO A 272 3.19 10.33 -10.19
CA PRO A 272 3.12 11.74 -10.55
C PRO A 272 2.87 12.00 -12.04
N ILE A 273 2.10 13.03 -12.38
CA ILE A 273 1.71 13.39 -13.74
C ILE A 273 2.94 13.61 -14.62
N ARG A 274 3.96 14.28 -14.12
CA ARG A 274 5.19 14.52 -14.90
C ARG A 274 5.97 13.24 -15.15
N GLN A 275 5.95 12.28 -14.22
CA GLN A 275 6.49 10.95 -14.44
C GLN A 275 5.68 10.18 -15.49
N GLN A 276 4.34 10.27 -15.46
CA GLN A 276 3.47 9.70 -16.50
C GLN A 276 3.72 10.36 -17.88
N GLN A 277 3.87 11.68 -17.93
CA GLN A 277 4.20 12.43 -19.14
C GLN A 277 5.55 12.00 -19.71
N LEU A 278 6.57 11.84 -18.88
CA LEU A 278 7.88 11.35 -19.31
C LEU A 278 7.77 9.92 -19.86
N ASN A 279 7.03 9.05 -19.18
CA ASN A 279 6.77 7.67 -19.60
C ASN A 279 6.12 7.58 -21.00
N GLU A 280 5.27 8.53 -21.37
CA GLU A 280 4.66 8.61 -22.70
C GLU A 280 5.67 8.99 -23.80
N ILE A 281 6.73 9.71 -23.45
CA ILE A 281 7.73 10.26 -24.39
C ILE A 281 8.90 9.29 -24.59
N ILE A 282 9.30 8.54 -23.55
CA ILE A 282 10.50 7.68 -23.58
C ILE A 282 10.18 6.20 -23.88
N SER A 283 11.22 5.39 -24.09
CA SER A 283 11.07 3.94 -24.21
C SER A 283 10.89 3.29 -22.85
N ASP A 284 10.17 2.17 -22.83
CA ASP A 284 9.93 1.37 -21.63
C ASP A 284 11.22 0.89 -20.93
N SER A 285 12.24 0.52 -21.71
CA SER A 285 13.56 0.17 -21.18
C SER A 285 14.24 1.34 -20.47
N PHE A 286 14.14 2.55 -21.03
CA PHE A 286 14.77 3.73 -20.47
C PHE A 286 14.01 4.25 -19.25
N TYR A 287 12.68 4.14 -19.24
CA TYR A 287 11.87 4.40 -18.04
C TYR A 287 12.33 3.55 -16.85
N ARG A 288 12.53 2.24 -17.06
CA ARG A 288 13.05 1.36 -16.01
C ARG A 288 14.46 1.74 -15.56
N GLU A 289 15.34 2.12 -16.49
CA GLU A 289 16.70 2.57 -16.16
C GLU A 289 16.70 3.81 -15.27
N LEU A 290 15.77 4.75 -15.50
CA LEU A 290 15.68 5.99 -14.72
C LEU A 290 15.08 5.77 -13.33
N PHE A 291 14.00 4.99 -13.23
CA PHE A 291 13.15 4.97 -12.04
C PHE A 291 13.28 3.72 -11.18
N MET A 292 13.61 2.55 -11.74
CA MET A 292 13.70 1.35 -10.93
C MET A 292 14.92 1.38 -10.02
N SER A 293 14.69 1.25 -8.72
CA SER A 293 15.78 1.14 -7.78
C SER A 293 16.56 -0.18 -7.95
N PRO A 294 17.90 -0.14 -7.86
CA PRO A 294 18.77 -1.31 -7.89
C PRO A 294 18.78 -2.14 -6.59
N CYS A 295 17.80 -1.97 -5.70
CA CYS A 295 17.56 -2.84 -4.53
C CYS A 295 18.76 -2.92 -3.56
N LEU A 296 19.22 -1.76 -3.06
CA LEU A 296 20.36 -1.68 -2.13
C LEU A 296 20.02 -2.15 -0.70
N SER A 297 18.77 -1.97 -0.26
CA SER A 297 18.30 -2.28 1.08
C SER A 297 17.08 -3.19 1.03
N GLY A 298 16.99 -4.15 1.96
CA GLY A 298 15.86 -5.07 2.13
C GLY A 298 16.12 -6.53 1.73
N TRP A 299 17.17 -6.78 0.95
CA TRP A 299 17.52 -8.11 0.42
C TRP A 299 19.02 -8.36 0.51
N ASP A 300 19.39 -9.62 0.72
CA ASP A 300 20.79 -10.04 0.72
C ASP A 300 21.38 -10.03 -0.68
N GLN A 301 20.59 -10.42 -1.68
CA GLN A 301 20.98 -10.46 -3.10
C GLN A 301 20.19 -9.43 -3.92
N GLY A 302 20.58 -8.16 -3.77
CA GLY A 302 19.88 -7.01 -4.37
C GLY A 302 19.71 -7.10 -5.89
N GLU A 303 20.73 -7.59 -6.62
CA GLU A 303 20.69 -7.71 -8.08
C GLU A 303 19.60 -8.70 -8.56
N LYS A 304 19.39 -9.81 -7.83
CA LYS A 304 18.32 -10.77 -8.14
C LYS A 304 16.94 -10.16 -7.89
N LYS A 305 16.79 -9.39 -6.80
CA LYS A 305 15.55 -8.64 -6.54
C LYS A 305 15.30 -7.58 -7.63
N HIS A 306 16.33 -6.88 -8.09
CA HIS A 306 16.20 -5.93 -9.19
C HIS A 306 15.76 -6.62 -10.51
N GLN A 307 16.29 -7.80 -10.80
CA GLN A 307 15.84 -8.62 -11.94
C GLN A 307 14.37 -9.08 -11.79
N TYR A 308 13.95 -9.42 -10.57
CA TYR A 308 12.55 -9.71 -10.26
C TYR A 308 11.65 -8.50 -10.49
N MET A 309 12.03 -7.31 -10.05
CA MET A 309 11.25 -6.09 -10.32
C MET A 309 11.17 -5.79 -11.82
N ASN A 310 12.24 -6.08 -12.58
CA ASN A 310 12.23 -5.95 -14.04
C ASN A 310 11.24 -6.91 -14.69
N LEU A 311 11.06 -8.10 -14.13
CA LEU A 311 10.02 -9.02 -14.54
C LEU A 311 8.63 -8.42 -14.27
N CYS A 312 8.38 -7.93 -13.04
CA CYS A 312 7.10 -7.33 -12.67
C CYS A 312 6.66 -6.23 -13.64
N HIS A 313 7.53 -5.25 -13.93
CA HIS A 313 7.22 -4.17 -14.87
C HIS A 313 6.89 -4.68 -16.28
N ARG A 314 7.64 -5.67 -16.78
CA ARG A 314 7.41 -6.26 -18.11
C ARG A 314 6.08 -7.01 -18.17
N VAL A 315 5.75 -7.76 -17.13
CA VAL A 315 4.50 -8.53 -17.05
C VAL A 315 3.29 -7.60 -17.04
N LEU A 316 3.31 -6.55 -16.22
CA LEU A 316 2.20 -5.60 -16.17
C LEU A 316 2.00 -4.85 -17.50
N SER A 317 3.09 -4.46 -18.14
CA SER A 317 3.03 -3.82 -19.45
C SER A 317 2.45 -4.75 -20.53
N ARG A 318 2.84 -6.03 -20.53
CA ARG A 318 2.26 -7.06 -21.42
C ARG A 318 0.79 -7.33 -21.08
N SER A 319 0.45 -7.37 -19.80
CA SER A 319 -0.91 -7.60 -19.32
C SER A 319 -1.88 -6.54 -19.85
N GLN A 320 -1.47 -5.26 -19.80
CA GLN A 320 -2.27 -4.15 -20.32
C GLN A 320 -2.49 -4.23 -21.84
N LEU A 321 -1.51 -4.73 -22.62
CA LEU A 321 -1.73 -5.01 -24.04
C LEU A 321 -2.77 -6.11 -24.25
N ASN A 322 -2.66 -7.20 -23.50
CA ASN A 322 -3.59 -8.33 -23.59
C ASN A 322 -5.00 -7.97 -23.10
N ALA A 323 -5.17 -6.91 -22.30
CA ALA A 323 -6.48 -6.38 -21.92
C ALA A 323 -7.30 -5.93 -23.15
N ILE A 324 -6.65 -5.47 -24.22
CA ILE A 324 -7.33 -5.02 -25.44
C ILE A 324 -8.12 -6.16 -26.10
N SER A 325 -7.57 -7.37 -26.14
CA SER A 325 -8.30 -8.54 -26.69
C SER A 325 -9.59 -8.78 -25.93
N LYS A 326 -9.50 -8.81 -24.59
CA LYS A 326 -10.66 -8.98 -23.72
C LYS A 326 -11.68 -7.85 -23.87
N LEU A 327 -11.25 -6.60 -24.07
CA LEU A 327 -12.14 -5.47 -24.35
C LEU A 327 -12.85 -5.59 -25.72
N LYS A 328 -12.19 -6.14 -26.74
CA LYS A 328 -12.80 -6.44 -28.05
C LYS A 328 -13.83 -7.57 -27.93
N GLU A 329 -13.46 -8.67 -27.29
CA GLU A 329 -14.35 -9.82 -27.04
C GLU A 329 -15.56 -9.43 -26.18
N ALA A 330 -15.37 -8.54 -25.20
CA ALA A 330 -16.46 -7.93 -24.44
C ALA A 330 -17.33 -6.99 -25.28
N GLY A 331 -17.02 -6.70 -26.54
CA GLY A 331 -17.75 -5.74 -27.38
C GLY A 331 -17.71 -4.31 -26.83
N ILE A 332 -16.70 -3.97 -26.04
CA ILE A 332 -16.46 -2.61 -25.53
C ILE A 332 -15.71 -1.80 -26.59
N ILE A 333 -14.66 -2.39 -27.15
CA ILE A 333 -13.98 -1.89 -28.33
C ILE A 333 -14.66 -2.52 -29.54
N VAL A 334 -15.36 -1.71 -30.32
CA VAL A 334 -16.15 -2.15 -31.48
C VAL A 334 -15.44 -1.94 -32.81
N ASN A 335 -14.43 -1.06 -32.85
CA ASN A 335 -13.67 -0.72 -34.05
C ASN A 335 -12.18 -1.01 -33.81
N ASP A 336 -11.43 -1.28 -34.89
CA ASP A 336 -9.98 -1.46 -34.81
C ASP A 336 -9.19 -0.16 -34.62
N LEU A 337 -9.90 0.98 -34.55
CA LEU A 337 -9.35 2.26 -34.15
C LEU A 337 -9.16 2.29 -32.62
N VAL A 338 -8.03 1.74 -32.16
CA VAL A 338 -7.63 1.70 -30.75
C VAL A 338 -6.36 2.53 -30.58
N THR A 339 -6.28 3.31 -29.51
CA THR A 339 -5.00 3.90 -29.10
C THR A 339 -4.16 2.80 -28.45
N LEU A 340 -3.16 2.27 -29.16
CA LEU A 340 -2.28 1.26 -28.56
C LEU A 340 -1.65 1.82 -27.29
N PRO A 341 -1.85 1.18 -26.12
CA PRO A 341 -1.20 1.61 -24.91
C PRO A 341 0.31 1.44 -25.09
N LYS A 342 1.07 2.35 -24.48
CA LYS A 342 2.53 2.23 -24.46
C LYS A 342 2.91 0.94 -23.72
N LEU A 343 4.05 0.38 -24.14
CA LEU A 343 4.64 -0.80 -23.51
C LEU A 343 5.21 -0.54 -22.11
N SER A 344 5.00 0.65 -21.53
CA SER A 344 5.55 1.02 -20.24
C SER A 344 4.44 1.47 -19.31
N ASN A 345 4.42 0.91 -18.11
CA ASN A 345 3.39 1.15 -17.13
C ASN A 345 3.98 1.73 -15.84
N THR A 346 3.34 2.80 -15.34
CA THR A 346 3.72 3.51 -14.10
C THR A 346 3.03 2.95 -12.85
N SER A 347 2.17 1.94 -12.96
CA SER A 347 1.33 1.43 -11.86
C SER A 347 2.14 0.90 -10.68
N LEU A 348 3.34 0.35 -10.93
CA LEU A 348 4.24 -0.06 -9.84
C LEU A 348 4.89 1.12 -9.11
N ALA A 349 4.69 2.38 -9.50
CA ALA A 349 5.24 3.49 -8.74
C ALA A 349 4.42 3.80 -7.46
N ASN A 350 3.23 3.20 -7.29
CA ASN A 350 2.42 3.40 -6.09
C ASN A 350 1.43 2.27 -5.79
N ASN A 351 1.71 1.50 -4.75
CA ASN A 351 0.92 0.39 -4.23
C ASN A 351 0.16 0.77 -2.95
N GLY A 352 0.08 2.06 -2.58
CA GLY A 352 -0.72 2.55 -1.47
C GLY A 352 -0.26 2.07 -0.09
N THR A 353 -1.22 1.80 0.80
CA THR A 353 -0.97 1.30 2.15
C THR A 353 -1.51 -0.10 2.32
N HIS A 354 -0.71 -1.01 2.88
CA HIS A 354 -1.15 -2.36 3.23
C HIS A 354 -1.26 -2.49 4.74
N VAL A 355 -2.32 -3.15 5.20
CA VAL A 355 -2.54 -3.42 6.63
C VAL A 355 -2.60 -4.93 6.83
N SER A 356 -1.58 -5.46 7.50
CA SER A 356 -1.50 -6.87 7.87
C SER A 356 -2.05 -7.10 9.27
N LEU A 357 -2.96 -8.06 9.41
CA LEU A 357 -3.44 -8.58 10.68
C LEU A 357 -2.84 -9.96 10.93
N GLY A 358 -2.38 -10.21 12.15
CA GLY A 358 -1.91 -11.52 12.60
C GLY A 358 -2.77 -12.05 13.74
N SER A 359 -3.06 -13.35 13.74
CA SER A 359 -3.70 -14.05 14.85
C SER A 359 -2.66 -14.75 15.71
N ARG A 360 -2.60 -14.40 17.00
CA ARG A 360 -1.70 -15.06 17.97
C ARG A 360 -2.08 -16.54 18.14
N THR A 361 -3.38 -16.82 18.18
CA THR A 361 -3.94 -18.16 18.40
C THR A 361 -3.68 -19.07 17.21
N LEU A 362 -4.03 -18.65 15.99
CA LEU A 362 -3.78 -19.48 14.80
C LEU A 362 -2.28 -19.71 14.57
N THR A 363 -1.47 -18.67 14.80
CA THR A 363 -0.01 -18.78 14.71
C THR A 363 0.54 -19.79 15.72
N ARG A 364 0.03 -19.79 16.96
CA ARG A 364 0.41 -20.75 18.00
C ARG A 364 -0.02 -22.18 17.65
N LEU A 365 -1.26 -22.38 17.21
CA LEU A 365 -1.75 -23.72 16.81
C LEU A 365 -0.88 -24.37 15.74
N LEU A 366 -0.49 -23.60 14.72
CA LEU A 366 0.36 -24.09 13.62
C LEU A 366 1.82 -24.28 14.05
N ARG A 367 2.33 -23.42 14.94
CA ARG A 367 3.68 -23.56 15.51
C ARG A 367 3.79 -24.81 16.38
N ASP A 368 2.79 -25.07 17.22
CA ASP A 368 2.78 -26.17 18.18
C ASP A 368 2.31 -27.49 17.54
N GLY A 369 1.86 -27.46 16.29
CA GLY A 369 1.40 -28.64 15.55
C GLY A 369 0.13 -29.28 16.15
N VAL A 370 -0.77 -28.45 16.68
CA VAL A 370 -1.99 -28.93 17.36
C VAL A 370 -2.88 -29.71 16.37
N PRO A 371 -3.27 -30.96 16.70
CA PRO A 371 -4.19 -31.73 15.85
C PRO A 371 -5.51 -30.99 15.61
N GLY A 372 -5.97 -30.98 14.36
CA GLY A 372 -7.25 -30.34 13.98
C GLY A 372 -7.14 -28.97 13.33
N PHE A 373 -5.94 -28.37 13.26
CA PHE A 373 -5.70 -27.15 12.49
C PHE A 373 -4.29 -27.14 11.86
N GLY A 374 -4.19 -27.64 10.62
CA GLY A 374 -2.95 -27.67 9.83
C GLY A 374 -2.97 -26.72 8.62
N PRO A 375 -1.98 -26.84 7.71
CA PRO A 375 -1.89 -25.99 6.52
C PRO A 375 -3.11 -26.07 5.59
N ALA A 376 -3.76 -27.24 5.51
CA ALA A 376 -4.96 -27.42 4.70
C ALA A 376 -6.16 -26.67 5.31
N GLU A 377 -6.35 -26.74 6.63
CA GLU A 377 -7.40 -26.00 7.34
C GLU A 377 -7.14 -24.49 7.30
N GLU A 378 -5.90 -24.04 7.49
CA GLU A 378 -5.51 -22.63 7.36
C GLU A 378 -5.87 -22.08 5.98
N LYS A 379 -5.54 -22.83 4.91
CA LYS A 379 -5.86 -22.43 3.55
C LYS A 379 -7.37 -22.44 3.29
N ASN A 380 -8.09 -23.45 3.76
CA ASN A 380 -9.52 -23.57 3.58
C ASN A 380 -10.28 -22.42 4.24
N VAL A 381 -10.06 -22.21 5.54
CA VAL A 381 -10.69 -21.11 6.29
C VAL A 381 -10.28 -19.76 5.71
N GLY A 382 -8.99 -19.58 5.41
CA GLY A 382 -8.47 -18.31 4.93
C GLY A 382 -9.07 -17.87 3.60
N ASP A 383 -9.24 -18.79 2.64
CA ASP A 383 -9.89 -18.46 1.36
C ASP A 383 -11.36 -18.10 1.53
N LEU A 384 -12.07 -18.79 2.42
CA LEU A 384 -13.46 -18.48 2.73
C LEU A 384 -13.62 -17.14 3.45
N VAL A 385 -12.69 -16.79 4.34
CA VAL A 385 -12.63 -15.47 4.98
C VAL A 385 -12.46 -14.39 3.92
N ILE A 386 -11.55 -14.57 2.94
CA ILE A 386 -11.36 -13.62 1.83
C ILE A 386 -12.66 -13.46 1.04
N LYS A 387 -13.35 -14.56 0.70
CA LYS A 387 -14.63 -14.53 -0.02
C LYS A 387 -15.69 -13.72 0.72
N ILE A 388 -15.81 -13.90 2.04
CA ILE A 388 -16.75 -13.12 2.87
C ILE A 388 -16.32 -11.65 2.89
N PHE A 389 -15.04 -11.38 3.17
CA PHE A 389 -14.47 -10.05 3.31
C PHE A 389 -14.65 -9.20 2.04
N GLU A 390 -14.50 -9.79 0.84
CA GLU A 390 -14.67 -9.08 -0.44
C GLU A 390 -16.05 -8.39 -0.58
N HIS A 391 -17.09 -8.89 0.10
CA HIS A 391 -18.42 -8.26 0.10
C HIS A 391 -18.47 -6.95 0.89
N PHE A 392 -17.59 -6.78 1.88
CA PHE A 392 -17.56 -5.60 2.76
C PHE A 392 -16.60 -4.51 2.27
N LEU A 393 -15.75 -4.79 1.28
CA LEU A 393 -14.80 -3.84 0.69
C LEU A 393 -15.41 -2.47 0.30
N PRO A 394 -16.66 -2.36 -0.21
CA PRO A 394 -17.27 -1.07 -0.51
C PRO A 394 -17.39 -0.11 0.69
N LEU A 395 -17.30 -0.59 1.93
CA LEU A 395 -17.35 0.25 3.13
C LEU A 395 -16.07 1.09 3.31
N PHE A 396 -14.93 0.64 2.76
CA PHE A 396 -13.65 1.32 2.92
C PHE A 396 -13.42 2.40 1.86
N VAL A 397 -13.84 2.13 0.62
CA VAL A 397 -13.57 2.96 -0.55
C VAL A 397 -14.26 4.31 -0.44
N GLY A 398 -13.48 5.38 -0.46
CA GLY A 398 -13.94 6.75 -0.29
C GLY A 398 -14.24 7.13 1.17
N SER A 399 -14.68 6.17 2.00
CA SER A 399 -15.00 6.39 3.42
C SER A 399 -13.75 6.73 4.24
N TYR A 400 -12.76 5.83 4.26
CA TYR A 400 -11.54 5.98 5.06
C TYR A 400 -10.31 6.27 4.21
N SER A 401 -10.23 5.72 3.00
CA SER A 401 -9.16 6.05 2.05
C SER A 401 -9.74 6.38 0.68
N ALA A 402 -9.08 7.25 -0.06
CA ALA A 402 -9.48 7.60 -1.42
C ALA A 402 -8.28 7.92 -2.30
N ALA A 403 -8.50 8.00 -3.60
CA ALA A 403 -7.51 8.47 -4.56
C ALA A 403 -8.19 9.35 -5.63
N PRO A 404 -8.63 10.58 -5.25
CA PRO A 404 -9.34 11.46 -6.17
C PRO A 404 -8.53 11.71 -7.42
N TYR A 405 -9.14 11.54 -8.60
CA TYR A 405 -8.46 11.75 -9.87
C TYR A 405 -9.41 12.29 -10.94
N ARG A 406 -8.90 13.17 -11.79
CA ARG A 406 -9.66 13.79 -12.87
C ARG A 406 -9.20 13.24 -14.22
N LEU A 407 -10.12 12.57 -14.92
CA LEU A 407 -9.93 12.06 -16.28
C LEU A 407 -10.55 13.01 -17.29
N ASP A 408 -9.72 13.67 -18.10
CA ASP A 408 -10.23 14.46 -19.22
C ASP A 408 -10.88 13.59 -20.30
N PHE A 409 -11.68 14.22 -21.17
CA PHE A 409 -12.37 13.52 -22.24
C PHE A 409 -11.43 12.67 -23.11
N TRP A 410 -10.27 13.21 -23.50
CA TRP A 410 -9.29 12.53 -24.35
C TRP A 410 -8.45 11.46 -23.62
N ASP A 411 -8.56 11.36 -22.30
CA ASP A 411 -7.94 10.26 -21.53
C ASP A 411 -8.98 9.16 -21.21
N PHE A 412 -10.25 9.38 -21.56
CA PHE A 412 -11.36 8.45 -21.34
C PHE A 412 -11.51 7.39 -22.45
N HIS A 413 -10.41 6.95 -23.05
CA HIS A 413 -10.42 5.81 -23.97
C HIS A 413 -10.66 4.51 -23.18
N PRO A 414 -11.49 3.56 -23.66
CA PRO A 414 -11.77 2.33 -22.91
C PRO A 414 -10.51 1.56 -22.53
N GLU A 415 -9.52 1.47 -23.43
CA GLU A 415 -8.24 0.80 -23.21
C GLU A 415 -7.33 1.48 -22.17
N LYS A 416 -7.57 2.77 -21.88
CA LYS A 416 -6.85 3.51 -20.83
C LYS A 416 -7.65 3.54 -19.53
N ALA A 417 -8.92 3.93 -19.61
CA ALA A 417 -9.78 4.13 -18.45
C ALA A 417 -10.16 2.82 -17.74
N LEU A 418 -10.35 1.71 -18.48
CA LEU A 418 -10.65 0.41 -17.85
C LEU A 418 -9.38 -0.29 -17.36
N GLY A 419 -8.19 0.15 -17.76
CA GLY A 419 -6.91 -0.31 -17.21
C GLY A 419 -6.83 -1.83 -17.04
N PHE A 420 -6.58 -2.26 -15.80
CA PHE A 420 -6.49 -3.67 -15.44
C PHE A 420 -7.84 -4.35 -15.19
N LEU A 421 -8.96 -3.60 -15.09
CA LEU A 421 -10.29 -4.18 -14.85
C LEU A 421 -10.68 -5.26 -15.85
N ALA A 422 -10.14 -5.19 -17.06
CA ALA A 422 -10.33 -6.25 -18.05
C ALA A 422 -9.90 -7.62 -17.52
N HIS A 423 -8.85 -7.70 -16.71
CA HIS A 423 -8.35 -8.95 -16.11
C HIS A 423 -8.87 -9.22 -14.70
N GLU A 424 -9.67 -8.31 -14.15
CA GLU A 424 -10.20 -8.39 -12.77
C GLU A 424 -11.71 -8.67 -12.73
N LEU A 425 -12.39 -8.55 -13.88
CA LEU A 425 -13.81 -8.79 -14.04
C LEU A 425 -14.11 -9.64 -15.27
N ASP A 426 -15.20 -10.40 -15.18
CA ASP A 426 -15.80 -11.14 -16.28
C ASP A 426 -16.38 -10.18 -17.34
N TYR A 427 -16.43 -10.63 -18.60
CA TYR A 427 -16.92 -9.90 -19.77
C TYR A 427 -18.28 -9.25 -19.54
N THR A 428 -19.19 -9.92 -18.83
CA THR A 428 -20.54 -9.41 -18.59
C THR A 428 -20.54 -8.21 -17.65
N HIS A 429 -19.85 -8.33 -16.52
CA HIS A 429 -19.80 -7.28 -15.50
C HIS A 429 -18.93 -6.11 -15.94
N LEU A 430 -17.84 -6.37 -16.66
CA LEU A 430 -16.99 -5.34 -17.27
C LEU A 430 -17.81 -4.45 -18.22
N ARG A 431 -18.61 -5.04 -19.11
CA ARG A 431 -19.54 -4.30 -19.98
C ARG A 431 -20.54 -3.47 -19.20
N MET A 432 -21.11 -4.04 -18.13
CA MET A 432 -22.10 -3.35 -17.30
C MET A 432 -21.49 -2.14 -16.60
N ILE A 433 -20.31 -2.29 -16.01
CA ILE A 433 -19.55 -1.20 -15.39
C ILE A 433 -19.24 -0.12 -16.41
N TRP A 434 -18.62 -0.48 -17.54
CA TRP A 434 -18.24 0.49 -18.58
C TRP A 434 -19.44 1.32 -19.05
N ARG A 435 -20.58 0.66 -19.28
CA ARG A 435 -21.81 1.33 -19.69
C ARG A 435 -22.33 2.31 -18.63
N ARG A 436 -22.24 1.96 -17.34
CA ARG A 436 -22.67 2.85 -16.25
C ARG A 436 -21.69 4.00 -16.08
N TRP A 437 -20.40 3.75 -16.26
CA TRP A 437 -19.36 4.77 -16.21
C TRP A 437 -19.52 5.82 -17.30
N ARG A 438 -19.72 5.39 -18.57
CA ARG A 438 -20.06 6.30 -19.68
C ARG A 438 -21.29 7.18 -19.43
N LYS A 439 -22.26 6.70 -18.64
CA LYS A 439 -23.46 7.48 -18.28
C LYS A 439 -23.21 8.45 -17.12
N LYS A 440 -22.25 8.15 -16.25
CA LYS A 440 -21.82 9.00 -15.13
C LYS A 440 -20.98 10.17 -15.66
N ALA A 441 -20.06 9.91 -16.58
CA ALA A 441 -19.16 10.90 -17.15
C ALA A 441 -19.90 12.02 -17.89
N GLN A 442 -19.34 13.24 -17.86
CA GLN A 442 -19.84 14.41 -18.58
C GLN A 442 -19.34 14.41 -20.03
N MET A 443 -19.88 13.48 -20.82
CA MET A 443 -19.43 13.21 -22.19
C MET A 443 -20.61 12.95 -23.14
N LYS A 444 -21.70 13.71 -23.01
CA LYS A 444 -22.92 13.50 -23.82
C LYS A 444 -22.99 14.48 -24.98
N VAL A 445 -23.31 13.95 -26.16
CA VAL A 445 -23.68 14.71 -27.37
C VAL A 445 -25.11 14.33 -27.74
N PHE A 446 -26.02 15.30 -27.82
CA PHE A 446 -27.46 15.07 -28.07
C PHE A 446 -28.07 13.97 -27.19
N GLY A 447 -27.70 13.93 -25.90
CA GLY A 447 -28.20 12.96 -24.93
C GLY A 447 -27.51 11.58 -24.94
N ASN A 448 -26.65 11.31 -25.94
CA ASN A 448 -25.94 10.04 -26.07
C ASN A 448 -24.48 10.17 -25.62
N PRO A 449 -23.95 9.21 -24.82
CA PRO A 449 -22.56 9.27 -24.38
C PRO A 449 -21.62 8.99 -25.55
N LEU A 450 -20.73 9.93 -25.86
CA LEU A 450 -19.67 9.80 -26.85
C LEU A 450 -18.35 9.56 -26.12
N THR A 451 -17.63 8.50 -26.46
CA THR A 451 -16.26 8.25 -25.97
C THR A 451 -15.26 8.83 -26.96
N PRO A 452 -14.05 9.21 -26.51
CA PRO A 452 -12.98 9.53 -27.45
C PRO A 452 -12.71 8.31 -28.33
N PHE A 453 -12.30 8.58 -29.57
CA PHE A 453 -12.04 7.54 -30.56
C PHE A 453 -10.82 7.85 -31.41
N GLY A 454 -10.39 9.11 -31.48
CA GLY A 454 -9.29 9.52 -32.33
C GLY A 454 -7.99 9.78 -31.58
N PRO A 455 -6.96 10.23 -32.29
CA PRO A 455 -5.83 10.88 -31.64
C PRO A 455 -6.26 12.21 -30.99
N ARG A 456 -5.46 12.70 -30.03
CA ARG A 456 -5.73 13.93 -29.27
C ARG A 456 -6.07 15.17 -30.13
N TRP A 457 -5.54 15.28 -31.35
CA TRP A 457 -5.83 16.42 -32.23
C TRP A 457 -7.24 16.39 -32.85
N ILE A 458 -7.92 15.24 -32.86
CA ILE A 458 -9.34 15.10 -33.21
C ILE A 458 -10.22 15.30 -31.95
N ASP A 459 -9.84 14.64 -30.86
CA ASP A 459 -10.69 14.62 -29.66
C ASP A 459 -10.71 15.97 -28.92
N ARG A 460 -9.63 16.76 -28.99
CA ARG A 460 -9.59 18.10 -28.40
C ARG A 460 -10.64 19.06 -28.99
N PRO A 461 -10.68 19.33 -30.31
CA PRO A 461 -11.70 20.22 -30.87
C PRO A 461 -13.12 19.68 -30.67
N LEU A 462 -13.32 18.36 -30.72
CA LEU A 462 -14.60 17.71 -30.43
C LEU A 462 -15.06 17.98 -28.99
N SER A 463 -14.14 17.84 -28.02
CA SER A 463 -14.42 18.10 -26.61
C SER A 463 -14.82 19.55 -26.36
N TRP A 464 -14.16 20.49 -27.05
CA TRP A 464 -14.47 21.91 -26.96
C TRP A 464 -15.85 22.21 -27.55
N LEU A 465 -16.14 21.71 -28.76
CA LEU A 465 -17.40 21.95 -29.47
C LEU A 465 -18.62 21.46 -28.68
N PHE A 466 -18.49 20.30 -28.02
CA PHE A 466 -19.59 19.65 -27.30
C PHE A 466 -19.48 19.75 -25.77
N GLN A 467 -18.52 20.52 -25.25
CA GLN A 467 -18.25 20.67 -23.80
C GLN A 467 -18.06 19.33 -23.07
N LEU A 468 -17.37 18.38 -23.72
CA LEU A 468 -17.09 17.06 -23.16
C LEU A 468 -15.93 17.20 -22.17
N ARG A 469 -16.22 16.97 -20.89
CA ARG A 469 -15.26 17.18 -19.79
C ARG A 469 -14.57 15.89 -19.37
N GLY A 470 -15.21 14.72 -19.55
CA GLY A 470 -14.70 13.45 -19.01
C GLY A 470 -15.35 13.12 -17.66
N ASP A 471 -14.58 12.63 -16.69
CA ASP A 471 -15.10 12.19 -15.39
C ASP A 471 -14.20 12.56 -14.19
N PHE A 472 -14.78 12.52 -12.99
CA PHE A 472 -14.08 12.61 -11.71
C PHE A 472 -14.21 11.27 -10.98
N VAL A 473 -13.09 10.60 -10.74
CA VAL A 473 -13.01 9.26 -10.15
C VAL A 473 -12.68 9.37 -8.67
N PRO A 474 -13.51 8.82 -7.77
CA PRO A 474 -13.25 8.81 -6.32
C PRO A 474 -11.95 8.14 -5.89
N ASP A 475 -11.66 6.96 -6.44
CA ASP A 475 -10.47 6.20 -6.11
C ASP A 475 -9.91 5.55 -7.37
N PHE A 476 -9.05 6.29 -8.07
CA PHE A 476 -8.51 5.86 -9.36
C PHE A 476 -7.37 4.84 -9.22
N ARG A 477 -6.68 4.82 -8.06
CA ARG A 477 -5.62 3.83 -7.78
C ARG A 477 -6.15 2.40 -7.89
N LEU A 478 -7.38 2.17 -7.42
CA LEU A 478 -8.04 0.87 -7.48
C LEU A 478 -8.45 0.43 -8.90
N ILE A 479 -8.18 1.26 -9.91
CA ILE A 479 -8.51 1.02 -11.33
C ILE A 479 -7.23 0.98 -12.19
N ASP A 480 -6.27 1.86 -11.89
CA ASP A 480 -5.00 1.98 -12.63
C ASP A 480 -3.92 0.98 -12.18
N TYR A 481 -4.11 0.34 -11.02
CA TYR A 481 -3.25 -0.68 -10.45
C TYR A 481 -3.99 -2.02 -10.35
N PRO A 482 -3.36 -3.16 -10.72
CA PRO A 482 -3.99 -4.47 -10.58
C PRO A 482 -4.08 -4.85 -9.10
N VAL A 483 -5.31 -4.97 -8.60
CA VAL A 483 -5.61 -5.27 -7.19
C VAL A 483 -6.22 -6.65 -6.99
N ALA A 484 -6.88 -7.23 -8.00
CA ALA A 484 -7.49 -8.57 -7.87
C ALA A 484 -7.68 -9.28 -9.22
N LEU A 485 -6.76 -10.19 -9.55
CA LEU A 485 -6.87 -11.00 -10.77
C LEU A 485 -8.05 -11.97 -10.71
N LEU A 486 -8.75 -12.10 -11.84
CA LEU A 486 -9.91 -12.97 -11.98
C LEU A 486 -9.49 -14.43 -12.08
N SER A 487 -10.22 -15.30 -11.37
CA SER A 487 -10.16 -16.76 -11.53
C SER A 487 -10.44 -17.20 -12.98
N THR A 488 -9.93 -18.37 -13.38
CA THR A 488 -10.39 -19.09 -14.58
C THR A 488 -11.47 -20.10 -14.21
N ASP A 489 -12.20 -20.64 -15.19
CA ASP A 489 -13.24 -21.64 -14.94
C ASP A 489 -12.70 -22.95 -14.31
N GLN A 490 -11.41 -23.25 -14.52
CA GLN A 490 -10.76 -24.47 -14.02
C GLN A 490 -9.87 -24.23 -12.80
N SER A 491 -9.37 -23.01 -12.61
CA SER A 491 -8.43 -22.68 -11.54
C SER A 491 -8.94 -21.49 -10.72
N PRO A 492 -9.80 -21.73 -9.71
CA PRO A 492 -10.22 -20.67 -8.82
C PRO A 492 -9.11 -20.17 -7.90
N ALA A 493 -9.14 -18.87 -7.59
CA ALA A 493 -8.21 -18.27 -6.65
C ALA A 493 -8.48 -18.67 -5.19
N LEU A 494 -9.74 -18.96 -4.83
CA LEU A 494 -10.20 -19.05 -3.43
C LEU A 494 -10.99 -20.33 -3.13
N ASP A 495 -10.64 -21.44 -3.78
CA ASP A 495 -11.32 -22.74 -3.58
C ASP A 495 -11.01 -23.44 -2.24
N GLY A 496 -10.10 -22.88 -1.43
CA GLY A 496 -9.72 -23.44 -0.13
C GLY A 496 -8.82 -24.66 -0.21
N THR A 497 -8.27 -24.98 -1.39
CA THR A 497 -7.34 -26.09 -1.60
C THR A 497 -5.91 -25.61 -1.70
N LEU A 498 -4.96 -26.46 -1.29
CA LEU A 498 -3.54 -26.16 -1.42
C LEU A 498 -3.13 -26.03 -2.89
N GLY A 499 -2.26 -25.06 -3.17
CA GLY A 499 -1.72 -24.81 -4.51
C GLY A 499 -2.67 -24.13 -5.49
N ASN A 500 -3.87 -23.71 -5.09
CA ASN A 500 -4.84 -23.06 -6.00
C ASN A 500 -4.30 -21.79 -6.68
N HIS A 501 -3.58 -20.95 -5.96
CA HIS A 501 -2.91 -19.78 -6.52
C HIS A 501 -1.87 -20.17 -7.59
N GLN A 502 -1.19 -21.31 -7.43
CA GLN A 502 -0.20 -21.75 -8.41
C GLN A 502 -0.87 -22.19 -9.71
N ARG A 503 -1.95 -22.97 -9.63
CA ARG A 503 -2.75 -23.37 -10.80
C ARG A 503 -3.30 -22.17 -11.56
N LEU A 504 -3.88 -21.19 -10.84
CA LEU A 504 -4.37 -19.97 -11.47
C LEU A 504 -3.25 -19.17 -12.16
N LYS A 505 -2.09 -19.04 -11.51
CA LYS A 505 -0.94 -18.34 -12.12
C LYS A 505 -0.45 -19.01 -13.40
N GLU A 506 -0.48 -20.34 -13.48
CA GLU A 506 -0.11 -21.10 -14.68
C GLU A 506 -1.10 -20.86 -15.82
N ASP A 507 -2.41 -20.88 -15.54
CA ASP A 507 -3.45 -20.55 -16.51
C ASP A 507 -3.32 -19.11 -17.02
N LEU A 508 -3.15 -18.14 -16.11
CA LEU A 508 -2.98 -16.72 -16.48
C LEU A 508 -1.68 -16.47 -17.26
N TYR A 509 -0.64 -17.27 -17.02
CA TYR A 509 0.59 -17.22 -17.82
C TYR A 509 0.35 -17.73 -19.24
N ALA A 510 -0.41 -18.81 -19.42
CA ALA A 510 -0.79 -19.32 -20.73
C ALA A 510 -1.64 -18.31 -21.53
N LEU A 511 -2.45 -17.50 -20.84
CA LEU A 511 -3.20 -16.38 -21.42
C LEU A 511 -2.33 -15.12 -21.67
N GLY A 512 -1.05 -15.14 -21.29
CA GLY A 512 -0.15 -13.99 -21.40
C GLY A 512 -0.43 -12.85 -20.42
N VAL A 513 -1.33 -13.04 -19.46
CA VAL A 513 -1.82 -12.01 -18.51
C VAL A 513 -0.87 -11.84 -17.33
N PHE A 514 -0.23 -12.92 -16.87
CA PHE A 514 0.56 -12.94 -15.63
C PHE A 514 1.86 -13.75 -15.77
N ASP A 515 2.70 -13.79 -14.72
CA ASP A 515 3.89 -14.66 -14.63
C ASP A 515 3.90 -15.46 -13.30
N PRO A 516 4.14 -16.78 -13.31
CA PRO A 516 4.03 -17.59 -12.10
C PRO A 516 5.01 -17.25 -10.99
N ARG A 517 6.11 -16.56 -11.32
CA ARG A 517 7.10 -16.09 -10.32
C ARG A 517 6.59 -14.92 -9.50
N MET A 518 5.58 -14.19 -9.99
CA MET A 518 5.00 -13.05 -9.27
C MET A 518 4.03 -13.52 -8.18
N SER A 519 3.90 -12.72 -7.12
CA SER A 519 2.83 -12.91 -6.13
C SER A 519 1.48 -12.55 -6.75
N LEU A 520 0.48 -13.41 -6.60
CA LEU A 520 -0.87 -13.16 -7.09
C LEU A 520 -1.47 -11.91 -6.41
N TYR A 521 -2.07 -11.03 -7.21
CA TYR A 521 -2.76 -9.83 -6.73
C TYR A 521 -4.15 -10.17 -6.20
N LEU A 522 -4.41 -9.82 -4.93
CA LEU A 522 -5.68 -9.97 -4.23
C LEU A 522 -5.94 -8.75 -3.35
N LEU A 523 -7.20 -8.32 -3.25
CA LEU A 523 -7.64 -7.18 -2.42
C LEU A 523 -7.45 -7.44 -0.92
N TYR A 524 -7.62 -8.71 -0.53
CA TYR A 524 -7.36 -9.25 0.79
C TYR A 524 -6.59 -10.56 0.64
N ARG A 525 -5.36 -10.61 1.17
CA ARG A 525 -4.44 -11.73 0.96
C ARG A 525 -4.24 -12.51 2.24
N ASN A 526 -4.39 -13.83 2.17
CA ASN A 526 -4.06 -14.73 3.27
C ASN A 526 -2.52 -14.80 3.43
N ARG A 527 -2.04 -14.52 4.64
CA ARG A 527 -0.65 -14.68 5.06
C ARG A 527 -0.54 -16.03 5.77
N LEU A 528 -0.14 -17.04 5.00
CA LEU A 528 0.02 -18.41 5.48
C LEU A 528 1.23 -18.52 6.40
N PHE A 529 1.10 -19.27 7.50
CA PHE A 529 2.16 -19.49 8.48
C PHE A 529 3.45 -20.01 7.84
N ALA A 530 3.33 -21.03 6.97
CA ALA A 530 4.48 -21.64 6.32
C ALA A 530 5.31 -20.67 5.45
N GLN A 531 4.70 -19.58 4.96
CA GLN A 531 5.37 -18.59 4.11
C GLN A 531 5.78 -17.33 4.87
N SER A 532 5.00 -16.93 5.88
CA SER A 532 5.14 -15.62 6.54
C SER A 532 5.67 -15.72 7.97
N GLY A 533 5.70 -16.92 8.57
CA GLY A 533 6.02 -17.12 9.99
C GLY A 533 4.89 -16.80 10.96
N PHE A 534 3.74 -16.34 10.44
CA PHE A 534 2.51 -16.07 11.18
C PHE A 534 1.28 -16.37 10.31
N SER A 535 0.15 -16.65 10.95
CA SER A 535 -1.14 -16.82 10.28
C SER A 535 -1.94 -15.52 10.35
N GLY A 536 -2.43 -15.03 9.21
CA GLY A 536 -2.98 -13.69 9.13
C GLY A 536 -3.58 -13.31 7.79
N PHE A 537 -3.91 -12.03 7.66
CA PHE A 537 -4.44 -11.46 6.42
C PHE A 537 -3.87 -10.09 6.16
N GLU A 538 -3.86 -9.67 4.90
CA GLU A 538 -3.35 -8.38 4.49
C GLU A 538 -4.35 -7.68 3.57
N GLY A 539 -4.81 -6.50 3.97
CA GLY A 539 -5.60 -5.59 3.16
C GLY A 539 -4.73 -4.73 2.27
N ARG A 540 -4.90 -4.86 0.95
CA ARG A 540 -4.13 -4.13 -0.08
C ARG A 540 -4.94 -3.06 -0.82
N HIS A 541 -6.16 -2.81 -0.35
CA HIS A 541 -7.16 -1.97 -1.00
C HIS A 541 -7.14 -0.51 -0.51
N TYR A 542 -6.25 -0.14 0.42
CA TYR A 542 -6.16 1.24 0.89
C TYR A 542 -5.32 2.11 -0.04
N SER A 543 -5.87 3.26 -0.41
CA SER A 543 -5.19 4.27 -1.20
C SER A 543 -4.56 5.33 -0.27
N LEU A 544 -5.05 6.57 -0.25
CA LEU A 544 -4.55 7.63 0.62
C LEU A 544 -5.52 7.92 1.77
N PHE A 545 -4.99 8.02 2.99
CA PHE A 545 -5.73 8.45 4.18
C PHE A 545 -5.64 9.99 4.35
N TYR A 546 -6.76 10.64 4.68
CA TYR A 546 -6.75 12.08 4.98
C TYR A 546 -6.14 12.33 6.37
N ARG A 547 -6.49 11.52 7.37
CA ARG A 547 -5.88 11.48 8.71
C ARG A 547 -5.37 10.09 9.04
N LEU A 548 -4.19 9.99 9.66
CA LEU A 548 -3.64 8.70 10.03
C LEU A 548 -4.40 8.10 11.21
N LEU A 549 -4.62 8.85 12.29
CA LEU A 549 -5.23 8.31 13.51
C LEU A 549 -6.72 8.01 13.32
N ASP A 550 -7.45 8.94 12.69
CA ASP A 550 -8.91 8.84 12.55
C ASP A 550 -9.37 8.03 11.33
N ASP A 551 -8.56 7.93 10.26
CA ASP A 551 -8.96 7.14 9.08
C ASP A 551 -8.27 5.78 9.02
N LEU A 552 -6.93 5.72 9.11
CA LEU A 552 -6.21 4.43 9.10
C LEU A 552 -6.51 3.62 10.37
N GLY A 553 -6.63 4.28 11.53
CA GLY A 553 -6.98 3.61 12.79
C GLY A 553 -8.35 2.93 12.74
N GLU A 554 -9.38 3.67 12.31
CA GLU A 554 -10.74 3.16 12.20
C GLU A 554 -10.90 2.13 11.07
N ALA A 555 -10.20 2.29 9.95
CA ALA A 555 -10.14 1.29 8.89
C ALA A 555 -9.51 -0.02 9.37
N THR A 556 -8.41 0.04 10.13
CA THR A 556 -7.76 -1.14 10.70
C THR A 556 -8.69 -1.85 11.69
N SER A 557 -9.40 -1.10 12.54
CA SER A 557 -10.42 -1.63 13.45
C SER A 557 -11.55 -2.33 12.70
N LEU A 558 -12.07 -1.72 11.62
CA LEU A 558 -13.13 -2.31 10.80
C LEU A 558 -12.65 -3.58 10.07
N GLN A 559 -11.42 -3.59 9.57
CA GLN A 559 -10.82 -4.78 8.95
C GLN A 559 -10.73 -5.94 9.94
N ALA A 560 -10.30 -5.66 11.19
CA ALA A 560 -10.26 -6.67 12.24
C ALA A 560 -11.68 -7.20 12.57
N LEU A 561 -12.66 -6.31 12.72
CA LEU A 561 -14.05 -6.68 13.00
C LEU A 561 -14.65 -7.58 11.91
N ILE A 562 -14.51 -7.21 10.64
CA ILE A 562 -15.04 -8.01 9.52
C ILE A 562 -14.31 -9.36 9.44
N THR A 563 -13.01 -9.40 9.72
CA THR A 563 -12.25 -10.66 9.76
C THR A 563 -12.75 -11.57 10.87
N ALA A 564 -12.90 -11.06 12.09
CA ALA A 564 -13.45 -11.82 13.22
C ALA A 564 -14.89 -12.28 12.94
N LEU A 565 -15.73 -11.44 12.33
CA LEU A 565 -17.09 -11.79 11.92
C LEU A 565 -17.10 -12.90 10.86
N ALA A 566 -16.18 -12.88 9.90
CA ALA A 566 -16.04 -13.96 8.92
C ALA A 566 -15.69 -15.29 9.61
N PHE A 567 -14.75 -15.28 10.57
CA PHE A 567 -14.47 -16.46 11.40
C PHE A 567 -15.71 -16.91 12.18
N GLN A 568 -16.49 -15.98 12.74
CA GLN A 568 -17.73 -16.30 13.43
C GLN A 568 -18.71 -17.07 12.54
N TYR A 569 -18.96 -16.60 11.31
CA TYR A 569 -19.86 -17.29 10.38
C TYR A 569 -19.36 -18.69 10.01
N ILE A 570 -18.05 -18.82 9.74
CA ILE A 570 -17.43 -20.10 9.34
C ILE A 570 -17.49 -21.10 10.50
N LEU A 571 -17.09 -20.68 11.69
CA LEU A 571 -17.03 -21.54 12.87
C LEU A 571 -18.43 -21.88 13.41
N LYS A 572 -19.45 -21.06 13.17
CA LYS A 572 -20.86 -21.42 13.43
C LYS A 572 -21.44 -22.36 12.37
N GLY A 573 -20.76 -22.56 11.23
CA GLY A 573 -21.24 -23.35 10.11
C GLY A 573 -22.33 -22.65 9.29
N GLU A 574 -22.47 -21.33 9.44
CA GLU A 574 -23.48 -20.52 8.74
C GLU A 574 -23.09 -20.22 7.28
N VAL A 575 -21.79 -20.20 7.00
CA VAL A 575 -21.24 -19.93 5.66
C VAL A 575 -20.16 -20.94 5.34
N SER A 576 -20.24 -21.52 4.16
CA SER A 576 -19.27 -22.47 3.59
C SER A 576 -18.82 -22.04 2.18
N HIS A 577 -17.83 -22.72 1.61
CA HIS A 577 -17.44 -22.50 0.20
C HIS A 577 -18.61 -22.71 -0.78
N ALA A 578 -19.60 -23.54 -0.45
CA ALA A 578 -20.77 -23.77 -1.30
C ALA A 578 -21.73 -22.57 -1.34
N ASP A 579 -21.70 -21.70 -0.32
CA ASP A 579 -22.54 -20.51 -0.25
C ASP A 579 -21.96 -19.33 -1.03
N ILE A 580 -20.66 -19.38 -1.35
CA ILE A 580 -19.95 -18.42 -2.19
C ILE A 580 -19.10 -19.19 -3.22
N PRO A 581 -19.71 -19.64 -4.34
CA PRO A 581 -19.04 -20.41 -5.37
C PRO A 581 -17.85 -19.69 -6.04
N ASP A 582 -17.01 -20.49 -6.68
CA ASP A 582 -15.69 -20.16 -7.18
C ASP A 582 -15.63 -19.81 -8.67
N ASP A 583 -16.77 -19.70 -9.35
CA ASP A 583 -16.79 -19.36 -10.78
C ASP A 583 -16.47 -17.88 -11.03
N PRO A 584 -15.83 -17.55 -12.17
CA PRO A 584 -15.44 -16.17 -12.50
C PRO A 584 -16.62 -15.19 -12.54
N THR A 585 -17.83 -15.68 -12.82
CA THR A 585 -19.01 -14.82 -12.89
C THR A 585 -19.49 -14.43 -11.49
N VAL A 586 -19.57 -15.37 -10.54
CA VAL A 586 -19.87 -15.08 -9.12
C VAL A 586 -18.79 -14.21 -8.49
N GLU A 587 -17.53 -14.43 -8.83
CA GLU A 587 -16.41 -13.57 -8.44
C GLU A 587 -16.57 -12.12 -8.91
N SER A 588 -17.00 -11.97 -10.15
CA SER A 588 -17.30 -10.65 -10.69
C SER A 588 -18.56 -10.04 -10.07
N GLU A 589 -19.55 -10.84 -9.68
CA GLU A 589 -20.76 -10.36 -8.99
C GLU A 589 -20.44 -9.69 -7.65
N ARG A 590 -19.54 -10.28 -6.85
CA ARG A 590 -19.10 -9.70 -5.58
C ARG A 590 -18.17 -8.50 -5.80
N ARG A 591 -17.18 -8.59 -6.71
CA ARG A 591 -16.17 -7.53 -6.91
C ARG A 591 -16.68 -6.30 -7.67
N GLN A 592 -17.70 -6.40 -8.53
CA GLN A 592 -18.21 -5.24 -9.27
C GLN A 592 -18.72 -4.13 -8.33
N VAL A 593 -19.19 -4.50 -7.14
CA VAL A 593 -19.73 -3.54 -6.17
C VAL A 593 -18.61 -2.66 -5.65
N PHE A 594 -17.47 -3.26 -5.33
CA PHE A 594 -16.24 -2.59 -4.92
C PHE A 594 -15.68 -1.68 -6.04
N PHE A 595 -15.42 -2.22 -7.24
CA PHE A 595 -14.91 -1.41 -8.35
C PHE A 595 -15.91 -0.31 -8.75
N GLY A 596 -17.20 -0.60 -8.64
CA GLY A 596 -18.23 0.39 -8.88
C GLY A 596 -18.22 1.53 -7.85
N ALA A 597 -17.85 1.26 -6.60
CA ALA A 597 -17.67 2.27 -5.56
C ALA A 597 -16.42 3.12 -5.83
N ALA A 598 -15.29 2.49 -6.20
CA ALA A 598 -14.05 3.16 -6.59
C ALA A 598 -14.24 4.10 -7.79
N ILE A 599 -14.98 3.67 -8.81
CA ILE A 599 -15.35 4.50 -9.95
C ILE A 599 -16.39 5.56 -9.56
N GLY A 600 -17.21 5.32 -8.54
CA GLY A 600 -18.33 6.19 -8.18
C GLY A 600 -19.56 6.04 -9.07
N ILE A 601 -19.78 4.84 -9.65
CA ILE A 601 -21.04 4.55 -10.37
C ILE A 601 -22.16 4.27 -9.36
N PRO A 602 -23.40 4.77 -9.57
CA PRO A 602 -24.41 4.73 -8.51
C PRO A 602 -25.14 3.39 -8.36
N THR A 603 -24.99 2.47 -9.31
CA THR A 603 -25.73 1.18 -9.30
C THR A 603 -24.94 0.06 -9.97
N PHE A 604 -25.13 -1.16 -9.48
CA PHE A 604 -24.55 -2.43 -9.96
C PHE A 604 -25.65 -3.45 -10.32
N TYR A 605 -25.28 -4.63 -10.81
CA TYR A 605 -26.22 -5.65 -11.30
C TYR A 605 -25.86 -7.06 -10.85
N ILE A 606 -26.80 -7.76 -10.21
CA ILE A 606 -26.63 -9.15 -9.75
C ILE A 606 -27.64 -10.05 -10.46
N ARG A 607 -27.25 -11.26 -10.88
CA ARG A 607 -28.16 -12.26 -11.44
C ARG A 607 -29.22 -12.64 -10.42
N ARG A 608 -30.47 -12.72 -10.87
CA ARG A 608 -31.61 -13.12 -10.02
C ARG A 608 -31.40 -14.49 -9.39
N ASN A 609 -30.83 -15.41 -10.15
CA ASN A 609 -30.54 -16.77 -9.73
C ASN A 609 -29.04 -16.96 -9.43
N THR A 610 -28.36 -15.93 -8.91
CA THR A 610 -26.96 -16.07 -8.48
C THR A 610 -26.81 -17.23 -7.49
N ASP A 611 -25.75 -18.01 -7.55
CA ASP A 611 -25.51 -19.09 -6.61
C ASP A 611 -24.83 -18.61 -5.32
N ASN A 612 -24.42 -17.34 -5.28
CA ASN A 612 -23.90 -16.69 -4.08
C ASN A 612 -25.04 -16.40 -3.07
N ARG A 613 -25.21 -17.30 -2.11
CA ARG A 613 -26.22 -17.23 -1.05
C ARG A 613 -25.92 -16.13 -0.04
N PHE A 614 -24.64 -15.87 0.23
CA PHE A 614 -24.24 -14.76 1.10
C PHE A 614 -24.64 -13.40 0.51
N LEU A 615 -24.39 -13.21 -0.79
CA LEU A 615 -24.83 -12.00 -1.50
C LEU A 615 -26.36 -11.87 -1.51
N LYS A 616 -27.11 -12.97 -1.63
CA LYS A 616 -28.59 -12.93 -1.50
C LYS A 616 -29.02 -12.43 -0.12
N ARG A 617 -28.38 -12.86 0.97
CA ARG A 617 -28.63 -12.37 2.34
C ARG A 617 -28.43 -10.85 2.42
N ILE A 618 -27.36 -10.33 1.81
CA ILE A 618 -27.11 -8.87 1.75
C ILE A 618 -28.20 -8.17 0.94
N LEU A 619 -28.57 -8.69 -0.23
CA LEU A 619 -29.62 -8.10 -1.07
C LEU A 619 -30.98 -8.05 -0.36
N GLN A 620 -31.32 -9.02 0.48
CA GLN A 620 -32.55 -9.03 1.27
C GLN A 620 -32.60 -7.89 2.29
N LYS A 621 -31.44 -7.43 2.78
CA LYS A 621 -31.32 -6.28 3.68
C LYS A 621 -31.34 -4.94 2.93
N MET A 622 -31.38 -4.91 1.61
CA MET A 622 -31.46 -3.66 0.84
C MET A 622 -32.91 -3.21 0.65
N GLU A 623 -33.22 -1.97 1.02
CA GLU A 623 -34.58 -1.41 0.87
C GLU A 623 -34.95 -1.07 -0.58
N ARG A 624 -33.95 -0.72 -1.41
CA ARG A 624 -34.17 -0.29 -2.80
C ARG A 624 -33.45 -1.19 -3.80
N THR A 625 -34.14 -2.25 -4.21
CA THR A 625 -33.75 -3.08 -5.35
C THR A 625 -34.86 -3.10 -6.39
N ARG A 626 -34.50 -3.32 -7.66
CA ARG A 626 -35.50 -3.54 -8.73
C ARG A 626 -34.96 -4.41 -9.83
N PHE A 627 -35.84 -5.07 -10.56
CA PHE A 627 -35.45 -5.78 -11.76
C PHE A 627 -34.93 -4.83 -12.85
N SER A 628 -33.88 -5.26 -13.54
CA SER A 628 -33.31 -4.53 -14.65
C SER A 628 -34.19 -4.71 -15.89
N ARG A 629 -34.76 -3.62 -16.39
CA ARG A 629 -35.48 -3.62 -17.69
C ARG A 629 -34.57 -3.88 -18.89
N ARG A 630 -33.26 -3.69 -18.72
CA ARG A 630 -32.27 -3.73 -19.81
C ARG A 630 -31.49 -5.04 -19.85
N TYR A 631 -31.18 -5.58 -18.69
CA TYR A 631 -30.47 -6.85 -18.54
C TYR A 631 -31.46 -7.84 -17.95
N SER A 632 -32.14 -8.58 -18.83
CA SER A 632 -33.13 -9.58 -18.40
C SER A 632 -32.45 -10.59 -17.47
N GLY A 633 -33.13 -10.95 -16.38
CA GLY A 633 -32.59 -11.85 -15.36
C GLY A 633 -31.68 -11.19 -14.32
N TYR A 634 -31.50 -9.86 -14.32
CA TYR A 634 -30.68 -9.15 -13.33
C TYR A 634 -31.50 -8.27 -12.39
N ILE A 635 -31.08 -8.24 -11.12
CA ILE A 635 -31.47 -7.27 -10.11
C ILE A 635 -30.50 -6.10 -10.17
N ARG A 636 -31.03 -4.87 -10.17
CA ARG A 636 -30.25 -3.65 -10.10
C ARG A 636 -30.23 -3.14 -8.66
N GLY A 637 -29.03 -3.10 -8.06
CA GLY A 637 -28.79 -2.56 -6.72
C GLY A 637 -28.21 -1.14 -6.75
N HIS A 638 -28.39 -0.39 -5.67
CA HIS A 638 -27.81 0.95 -5.46
C HIS A 638 -26.61 0.86 -4.51
N GLN A 639 -25.51 1.55 -4.82
CA GLN A 639 -24.29 1.49 -3.99
C GLN A 639 -24.54 1.96 -2.55
N LYS A 640 -25.21 3.12 -2.37
CA LYS A 640 -25.51 3.66 -1.04
C LYS A 640 -26.35 2.70 -0.19
N GLU A 641 -27.28 1.99 -0.82
CA GLU A 641 -28.15 1.03 -0.12
C GLU A 641 -27.42 -0.27 0.20
N TYR A 642 -26.41 -0.64 -0.59
CA TYR A 642 -25.55 -1.77 -0.28
C TYR A 642 -24.70 -1.48 0.95
N GLY A 643 -24.07 -0.30 1.03
CA GLY A 643 -23.32 0.13 2.23
C GLY A 643 -24.18 0.12 3.51
N LYS A 644 -25.42 0.62 3.43
CA LYS A 644 -26.38 0.54 4.55
C LYS A 644 -26.78 -0.88 4.93
N ALA A 645 -26.96 -1.76 3.94
CA ALA A 645 -27.26 -3.17 4.19
C ALA A 645 -26.10 -3.88 4.90
N LEU A 646 -24.86 -3.58 4.51
CA LEU A 646 -23.67 -4.08 5.19
C LEU A 646 -23.55 -3.53 6.62
N MET A 647 -23.86 -2.25 6.84
CA MET A 647 -23.91 -1.67 8.20
C MET A 647 -24.88 -2.43 9.10
N ARG A 648 -26.11 -2.68 8.62
CA ARG A 648 -27.08 -3.48 9.37
C ARG A 648 -26.58 -4.89 9.68
N ILE A 649 -25.89 -5.52 8.74
CA ILE A 649 -25.30 -6.85 8.97
C ILE A 649 -24.22 -6.78 10.07
N LEU A 650 -23.35 -5.77 10.05
CA LEU A 650 -22.35 -5.59 11.10
C LEU A 650 -23.00 -5.37 12.47
N GLU A 651 -24.02 -4.51 12.55
CA GLU A 651 -24.75 -4.20 13.78
C GLU A 651 -25.53 -5.40 14.32
N GLU A 652 -26.17 -6.19 13.46
CA GLU A 652 -27.00 -7.33 13.87
C GLU A 652 -26.14 -8.58 14.17
N ASP A 653 -25.29 -8.98 13.23
CA ASP A 653 -24.55 -10.25 13.33
C ASP A 653 -23.23 -10.11 14.12
N GLY A 654 -22.68 -8.89 14.17
CA GLY A 654 -21.44 -8.55 14.86
C GLY A 654 -21.61 -7.87 16.21
N ALA A 655 -22.83 -7.76 16.74
CA ALA A 655 -23.11 -7.01 17.97
C ALA A 655 -22.16 -7.36 19.14
N GLU A 656 -21.99 -8.64 19.42
CA GLU A 656 -21.12 -9.14 20.51
C GLU A 656 -19.64 -8.84 20.25
N LEU A 657 -19.20 -8.93 19.00
CA LEU A 657 -17.83 -8.57 18.60
C LEU A 657 -17.59 -7.06 18.74
N ILE A 658 -18.57 -6.23 18.36
CA ILE A 658 -18.50 -4.77 18.48
C ILE A 658 -18.35 -4.37 19.95
N GLU A 659 -19.11 -5.00 20.84
CA GLU A 659 -19.01 -4.78 22.28
C GLU A 659 -17.64 -5.23 22.81
N ALA A 660 -17.24 -6.49 22.56
CA ALA A 660 -15.99 -7.06 23.04
C ALA A 660 -14.75 -6.30 22.52
N MET A 661 -14.80 -5.77 21.30
CA MET A 661 -13.71 -4.99 20.68
C MET A 661 -13.81 -3.48 20.95
N GLY A 662 -14.88 -3.00 21.59
CA GLY A 662 -15.07 -1.58 21.89
C GLY A 662 -15.32 -0.70 20.65
N LEU A 663 -15.94 -1.23 19.59
CA LEU A 663 -16.04 -0.60 18.26
C LEU A 663 -17.33 0.19 18.00
N ASN A 664 -18.12 0.47 19.03
CA ASN A 664 -19.36 1.24 18.93
C ASN A 664 -19.15 2.62 18.28
N GLN A 665 -18.05 3.30 18.63
CA GLN A 665 -17.75 4.61 18.07
C GLN A 665 -17.27 4.52 16.60
N THR A 666 -16.52 3.47 16.26
CA THR A 666 -16.10 3.16 14.89
C THR A 666 -17.30 2.99 13.96
N LEU A 667 -18.34 2.24 14.39
CA LEU A 667 -19.53 2.07 13.57
C LEU A 667 -20.38 3.34 13.45
N LYS A 668 -20.48 4.14 14.53
CA LYS A 668 -21.13 5.46 14.45
C LYS A 668 -20.42 6.40 13.47
N ASP A 669 -19.09 6.39 13.47
CA ASP A 669 -18.31 7.19 12.52
C ASP A 669 -18.50 6.69 11.08
N LEU A 670 -18.47 5.37 10.86
CA LEU A 670 -18.74 4.76 9.55
C LEU A 670 -20.13 5.12 9.02
N ALA A 671 -21.16 5.02 9.87
CA ALA A 671 -22.53 5.40 9.52
C ALA A 671 -22.59 6.84 9.02
N ARG A 672 -21.99 7.78 9.76
CA ARG A 672 -21.92 9.20 9.40
C ARG A 672 -21.19 9.42 8.07
N ARG A 673 -20.08 8.70 7.82
CA ARG A 673 -19.34 8.76 6.54
C ARG A 673 -20.19 8.29 5.34
N LEU A 674 -21.04 7.28 5.54
CA LEU A 674 -21.94 6.78 4.50
C LEU A 674 -23.15 7.70 4.26
N GLU A 675 -23.62 8.38 5.30
CA GLU A 675 -24.75 9.31 5.23
C GLU A 675 -24.35 10.64 4.59
N GLU A 676 -23.23 11.22 5.05
CA GLU A 676 -22.70 12.54 4.70
C GLU A 676 -21.28 12.44 4.09
N PRO A 677 -21.10 11.73 2.95
CA PRO A 677 -19.77 11.45 2.41
C PRO A 677 -19.01 12.71 1.98
N ARG A 678 -19.68 13.82 1.65
CA ARG A 678 -18.98 15.05 1.24
C ARG A 678 -18.23 15.73 2.39
N GLU A 679 -18.70 15.56 3.62
CA GLU A 679 -18.19 16.27 4.79
C GLU A 679 -17.33 15.36 5.66
N CYS A 680 -17.80 14.12 5.86
CA CYS A 680 -17.22 13.21 6.84
C CYS A 680 -16.24 12.20 6.23
N SER A 681 -16.36 11.85 4.94
CA SER A 681 -15.49 10.84 4.33
C SER A 681 -14.11 11.39 3.94
N ALA A 682 -13.12 10.51 3.85
CA ALA A 682 -11.79 10.85 3.37
C ALA A 682 -11.82 11.43 1.95
N LEU A 683 -12.63 10.86 1.05
CA LEU A 683 -12.85 11.39 -0.30
C LEU A 683 -13.37 12.83 -0.27
N GLY A 684 -14.38 13.10 0.54
CA GLY A 684 -15.03 14.41 0.63
C GLY A 684 -14.05 15.47 1.11
N ARG A 685 -13.29 15.17 2.17
CA ARG A 685 -12.26 16.04 2.74
C ARG A 685 -11.13 16.30 1.75
N LEU A 686 -10.51 15.25 1.21
CA LEU A 686 -9.44 15.37 0.20
C LEU A 686 -9.89 16.21 -1.00
N THR A 687 -11.08 15.92 -1.54
CA THR A 687 -11.61 16.66 -2.69
C THR A 687 -11.79 18.14 -2.38
N ARG A 688 -12.28 18.49 -1.19
CA ARG A 688 -12.48 19.89 -0.80
C ARG A 688 -11.15 20.64 -0.74
N GLU A 689 -10.14 20.10 -0.04
CA GLU A 689 -8.83 20.77 0.08
C GLU A 689 -8.13 20.91 -1.29
N ILE A 690 -8.22 19.88 -2.15
CA ILE A 690 -7.66 19.96 -3.52
C ILE A 690 -8.35 21.04 -4.35
N LEU A 691 -9.67 21.17 -4.20
CA LEU A 691 -10.45 22.20 -4.90
C LEU A 691 -10.14 23.61 -4.40
N GLU A 692 -9.90 23.76 -3.11
CA GLU A 692 -9.41 25.02 -2.52
C GLU A 692 -8.02 25.37 -3.04
N GLN A 693 -7.10 24.40 -3.08
CA GLN A 693 -5.76 24.55 -3.68
C GLN A 693 -5.83 24.96 -5.16
N ALA A 694 -6.78 24.39 -5.91
CA ALA A 694 -7.01 24.72 -7.32
C ALA A 694 -7.83 26.01 -7.53
N GLY A 695 -8.38 26.63 -6.47
CA GLY A 695 -9.20 27.83 -6.55
C GLY A 695 -10.55 27.64 -7.27
N VAL A 696 -11.13 26.43 -7.24
CA VAL A 696 -12.35 26.10 -7.99
C VAL A 696 -13.38 25.34 -7.18
N SER A 697 -14.67 25.46 -7.52
CA SER A 697 -15.76 24.88 -6.73
C SER A 697 -16.14 23.44 -7.09
N SER A 698 -15.55 22.86 -8.14
CA SER A 698 -15.92 21.53 -8.63
C SER A 698 -14.82 20.93 -9.51
N PRO A 699 -14.53 19.61 -9.42
CA PRO A 699 -13.46 18.99 -10.20
C PRO A 699 -13.69 19.07 -11.72
N LEU A 700 -14.96 19.15 -12.15
CA LEU A 700 -15.33 19.21 -13.57
C LEU A 700 -15.26 20.64 -14.13
N LYS A 701 -14.89 21.66 -13.35
CA LYS A 701 -14.70 23.04 -13.81
C LYS A 701 -13.27 23.34 -14.27
N VAL A 702 -12.34 22.42 -14.05
CA VAL A 702 -10.94 22.51 -14.45
C VAL A 702 -10.54 21.33 -15.32
N SER A 703 -9.39 21.44 -15.98
CA SER A 703 -8.78 20.32 -16.70
C SER A 703 -8.34 19.23 -15.73
N GLY A 704 -8.17 18.02 -16.25
CA GLY A 704 -7.57 16.90 -15.52
C GLY A 704 -6.16 17.21 -15.07
N GLU A 705 -5.34 17.78 -15.95
CA GLU A 705 -3.97 18.16 -15.60
C GLU A 705 -3.93 19.17 -14.44
N ASP A 706 -4.75 20.22 -14.47
CA ASP A 706 -4.73 21.24 -13.41
C ASP A 706 -5.22 20.68 -12.07
N PHE A 707 -6.31 19.90 -12.07
CA PHE A 707 -6.82 19.27 -10.85
C PHE A 707 -5.79 18.30 -10.26
N ASN A 708 -5.22 17.43 -11.09
CA ASN A 708 -4.28 16.42 -10.61
C ASN A 708 -2.96 17.08 -10.14
N ARG A 709 -2.49 18.17 -10.79
CA ARG A 709 -1.32 18.94 -10.32
C ARG A 709 -1.59 19.62 -8.97
N ALA A 710 -2.78 20.19 -8.78
CA ALA A 710 -3.19 20.74 -7.50
C ALA A 710 -3.24 19.66 -6.41
N ALA A 711 -3.71 18.45 -6.76
CA ALA A 711 -3.73 17.32 -5.85
C ALA A 711 -2.31 16.90 -5.42
N GLU A 712 -1.37 16.77 -6.36
CA GLU A 712 0.03 16.47 -6.06
C GLU A 712 0.69 17.52 -5.17
N GLN A 713 0.41 18.80 -5.42
CA GLN A 713 0.92 19.88 -4.57
C GLN A 713 0.36 19.76 -3.15
N TYR A 714 -0.96 19.61 -3.00
CA TYR A 714 -1.61 19.45 -1.71
C TYR A 714 -1.06 18.25 -0.94
N TYR A 715 -0.85 17.10 -1.59
CA TYR A 715 -0.26 15.91 -0.95
C TYR A 715 1.17 16.15 -0.46
N ARG A 716 2.00 16.80 -1.29
CA ARG A 716 3.41 17.07 -1.02
C ARG A 716 3.62 18.11 0.08
N GLU A 717 2.73 19.09 0.18
CA GLU A 717 2.87 20.25 1.05
C GLU A 717 1.95 20.16 2.28
N ASP A 718 0.67 20.44 2.11
CA ASP A 718 -0.28 20.64 3.21
C ASP A 718 -0.65 19.33 3.91
N LEU A 719 -0.97 18.27 3.16
CA LEU A 719 -1.33 16.98 3.74
C LEU A 719 -0.15 16.37 4.50
N ARG A 720 1.05 16.43 3.89
CA ARG A 720 2.29 16.00 4.55
C ARG A 720 2.49 16.76 5.87
N ARG A 721 2.27 18.07 5.88
CA ARG A 721 2.37 18.89 7.09
C ARG A 721 1.34 18.49 8.14
N ALA A 722 0.09 18.26 7.75
CA ALA A 722 -0.97 17.80 8.63
C ALA A 722 -0.64 16.43 9.27
N HIS A 723 -0.11 15.48 8.48
CA HIS A 723 0.36 14.19 9.01
C HIS A 723 1.54 14.34 9.97
N MET A 724 2.48 15.26 9.70
CA MET A 724 3.54 15.58 10.64
C MET A 724 3.01 16.17 11.95
N GLU A 725 2.04 17.08 11.89
CA GLU A 725 1.43 17.70 13.07
C GLU A 725 0.69 16.66 13.94
N GLU A 726 -0.06 15.75 13.30
CA GLU A 726 -0.72 14.62 13.95
C GLU A 726 0.31 13.70 14.64
N ALA A 727 1.36 13.31 13.91
CA ALA A 727 2.42 12.47 14.44
C ALA A 727 3.22 13.13 15.56
N LEU A 728 3.40 14.46 15.54
CA LEU A 728 4.05 15.20 16.62
C LEU A 728 3.23 15.16 17.91
N GLY A 729 1.90 15.13 17.82
CA GLY A 729 1.03 14.89 18.96
C GLY A 729 1.28 13.52 19.59
N VAL A 730 1.36 12.48 18.75
CA VAL A 730 1.69 11.11 19.19
C VAL A 730 3.08 11.06 19.84
N LEU A 731 4.10 11.63 19.19
CA LEU A 731 5.47 11.63 19.71
C LEU A 731 5.56 12.37 21.06
N GLN A 732 4.82 13.46 21.23
CA GLN A 732 4.78 14.19 22.50
C GLN A 732 4.22 13.34 23.64
N GLU A 733 3.18 12.54 23.39
CA GLU A 733 2.66 11.59 24.37
C GLU A 733 3.68 10.50 24.70
N GLU A 734 4.35 9.95 23.69
CA GLU A 734 5.39 8.94 23.91
C GLU A 734 6.60 9.51 24.68
N PHE A 735 6.98 10.76 24.43
CA PHE A 735 8.03 11.44 25.20
C PHE A 735 7.61 11.68 26.65
N ARG A 736 6.34 11.97 26.94
CA ARG A 736 5.85 12.04 28.33
C ARG A 736 5.91 10.69 29.05
N LYS A 737 5.64 9.59 28.34
CA LYS A 737 5.82 8.24 28.89
C LYS A 737 7.30 7.97 29.18
N LEU A 738 8.17 8.29 28.22
CA LEU A 738 9.62 8.17 28.39
C LEU A 738 10.11 8.97 29.61
N ASP A 739 9.73 10.24 29.71
CA ASP A 739 10.06 11.12 30.83
C ASP A 739 9.60 10.52 32.17
N SER A 740 8.39 9.96 32.23
CA SER A 740 7.86 9.27 33.42
C SER A 740 8.68 8.03 33.78
N HIS A 741 9.05 7.20 32.80
CA HIS A 741 9.86 5.99 33.04
C HIS A 741 11.25 6.32 33.59
N ILE A 742 11.84 7.44 33.19
CA ILE A 742 13.18 7.85 33.64
C ILE A 742 13.20 8.25 35.13
N LEU A 743 12.04 8.57 35.72
CA LEU A 743 11.92 8.85 37.15
C LEU A 743 11.94 7.59 38.02
N CYS A 744 11.76 6.41 37.43
CA CYS A 744 11.87 5.13 38.14
C CYS A 744 13.34 4.76 38.39
N GLU A 745 13.63 4.19 39.56
CA GLU A 745 14.94 3.62 39.88
C GLU A 745 15.28 2.47 38.89
N ASP A 746 16.55 2.34 38.50
CA ASP A 746 17.07 1.35 37.54
C ASP A 746 16.48 1.37 36.13
N CYS A 747 16.00 2.53 35.66
CA CYS A 747 15.49 2.67 34.29
C CYS A 747 16.58 2.48 33.22
N LEU A 748 16.41 1.48 32.35
CA LEU A 748 17.29 1.16 31.21
C LEU A 748 17.58 2.39 30.31
N TYR A 749 16.65 3.32 30.21
CA TYR A 749 16.74 4.49 29.33
C TYR A 749 17.45 5.70 29.96
N GLN A 750 17.72 5.68 31.27
CA GLN A 750 18.24 6.83 32.00
C GLN A 750 19.61 7.29 31.47
N GLY A 751 20.53 6.36 31.21
CA GLY A 751 21.87 6.66 30.68
C GLY A 751 21.82 7.34 29.31
N ALA A 752 21.11 6.73 28.36
CA ALA A 752 20.94 7.26 27.02
C ALA A 752 20.21 8.62 27.04
N HIS A 753 19.12 8.75 27.80
CA HIS A 753 18.39 10.01 27.91
C HIS A 753 19.24 11.14 28.52
N LYS A 754 19.97 10.85 29.60
CA LYS A 754 20.87 11.82 30.26
C LYS A 754 21.97 12.29 29.30
N SER A 755 22.51 11.40 28.46
CA SER A 755 23.50 11.78 27.44
C SER A 755 22.94 12.76 26.39
N LEU A 756 21.67 12.63 26.02
CA LEU A 756 21.05 13.45 24.97
C LEU A 756 20.54 14.82 25.49
N LEU A 757 19.92 14.83 26.67
CA LEU A 757 19.18 15.98 27.19
C LEU A 757 19.72 16.54 28.52
N GLY A 758 20.74 15.93 29.12
CA GLY A 758 21.34 16.41 30.37
C GLY A 758 20.34 16.45 31.54
N GLY A 759 19.35 15.55 31.54
CA GLY A 759 18.30 15.49 32.58
C GLY A 759 17.08 16.38 32.33
N ARG A 760 16.98 17.05 31.18
CA ARG A 760 15.78 17.81 30.79
C ARG A 760 14.72 16.90 30.16
N SER A 761 13.45 17.29 30.24
CA SER A 761 12.33 16.55 29.65
C SER A 761 12.40 16.49 28.12
N ALA A 762 12.18 15.31 27.56
CA ALA A 762 12.03 15.09 26.13
C ALA A 762 10.77 15.75 25.58
N ALA A 763 9.66 15.70 26.32
CA ALA A 763 8.41 16.34 25.92
C ALA A 763 8.53 17.87 25.84
N GLU A 764 9.19 18.51 26.82
CA GLU A 764 9.48 19.95 26.76
C GLU A 764 10.42 20.32 25.62
N TYR A 765 11.45 19.49 25.39
CA TYR A 765 12.37 19.71 24.28
C TYR A 765 11.63 19.72 22.93
N LEU A 766 10.73 18.76 22.71
CA LEU A 766 9.92 18.68 21.49
C LEU A 766 9.04 19.93 21.29
N ILE A 767 8.39 20.42 22.35
CA ILE A 767 7.56 21.65 22.28
C ILE A 767 8.40 22.84 21.78
N ARG A 768 9.63 22.99 22.30
CA ARG A 768 10.51 24.12 21.95
C ARG A 768 10.97 24.10 20.50
N VAL A 769 11.15 22.91 19.91
CA VAL A 769 11.66 22.75 18.54
C VAL A 769 10.56 22.53 17.49
N LYS A 770 9.31 22.33 17.92
CA LYS A 770 8.18 21.96 17.04
C LYS A 770 8.00 22.93 15.86
N LYS A 771 8.05 24.24 16.12
CA LYS A 771 7.84 25.26 15.09
C LYS A 771 8.94 25.20 14.02
N ASP A 772 10.20 25.29 14.46
CA ASP A 772 11.37 25.26 13.56
C ASP A 772 11.43 23.96 12.76
N LEU A 773 11.02 22.85 13.35
CA LEU A 773 10.91 21.55 12.68
C LEU A 773 9.88 21.58 11.54
N LEU A 774 8.66 22.07 11.80
CA LEU A 774 7.59 22.15 10.79
C LEU A 774 7.91 23.16 9.68
N GLU A 775 8.74 24.16 9.97
CA GLU A 775 9.24 25.13 8.99
C GLU A 775 10.50 24.61 8.24
N GLY A 776 11.08 23.49 8.67
CA GLY A 776 12.28 22.91 8.07
C GLY A 776 13.58 23.67 8.39
N ASN A 777 13.55 24.55 9.40
CA ASN A 777 14.66 25.42 9.80
C ASN A 777 15.44 24.89 11.02
N LEU A 778 15.09 23.70 11.51
CA LEU A 778 15.73 23.12 12.69
C LEU A 778 17.19 22.73 12.38
N PRO A 779 18.19 23.20 13.15
CA PRO A 779 19.60 22.84 12.93
C PRO A 779 19.88 21.34 13.04
N VAL A 780 20.83 20.84 12.25
CA VAL A 780 21.19 19.42 12.12
C VAL A 780 21.41 18.71 13.46
N ASP A 781 22.10 19.33 14.42
CA ASP A 781 22.35 18.74 15.74
C ASP A 781 21.06 18.50 16.52
N ARG A 782 20.08 19.39 16.38
CA ARG A 782 18.77 19.26 17.02
C ARG A 782 17.91 18.21 16.34
N VAL A 783 17.99 18.10 15.01
CA VAL A 783 17.34 17.04 14.24
C VAL A 783 17.90 15.68 14.64
N ARG A 784 19.23 15.56 14.73
CA ARG A 784 19.91 14.34 15.21
C ARG A 784 19.44 13.95 16.61
N LYS A 785 19.34 14.90 17.54
CA LYS A 785 18.78 14.63 18.87
C LYS A 785 17.35 14.09 18.82
N LEU A 786 16.49 14.61 17.93
CA LEU A 786 15.14 14.07 17.75
C LEU A 786 15.17 12.63 17.22
N ILE A 787 16.03 12.33 16.25
CA ILE A 787 16.22 10.96 15.74
C ILE A 787 16.57 10.02 16.90
N LEU A 788 17.58 10.37 17.71
CA LEU A 788 18.04 9.54 18.82
C LEU A 788 17.00 9.38 19.94
N LEU A 789 16.26 10.44 20.27
CA LEU A 789 15.16 10.35 21.24
C LEU A 789 14.02 9.46 20.74
N THR A 790 13.66 9.57 19.45
CA THR A 790 12.62 8.72 18.86
C THR A 790 13.06 7.26 18.80
N LEU A 791 14.36 6.96 18.60
CA LEU A 791 14.88 5.58 18.71
C LEU A 791 14.65 4.98 20.10
N LEU A 792 14.84 5.74 21.19
CA LEU A 792 14.54 5.27 22.55
C LEU A 792 13.07 4.90 22.71
N THR A 793 12.17 5.76 22.21
CA THR A 793 10.73 5.49 22.21
C THR A 793 10.38 4.22 21.41
N ILE A 794 10.95 4.06 20.21
CA ILE A 794 10.70 2.87 19.37
C ILE A 794 11.19 1.60 20.09
N HIS A 795 12.35 1.65 20.73
CA HIS A 795 12.85 0.53 21.53
C HIS A 795 11.88 0.17 22.66
N GLY A 796 11.41 1.17 23.42
CA GLY A 796 10.43 0.97 24.50
C GLY A 796 9.13 0.34 24.01
N ASN A 797 8.57 0.84 22.91
CA ASN A 797 7.33 0.31 22.32
C ASN A 797 7.49 -1.13 21.83
N LYS A 798 8.63 -1.46 21.21
CA LYS A 798 8.94 -2.83 20.82
C LYS A 798 9.05 -3.76 22.03
N LYS A 799 9.73 -3.33 23.09
CA LYS A 799 9.84 -4.11 24.33
C LYS A 799 8.49 -4.37 24.98
N GLN A 800 7.60 -3.35 25.00
CA GLN A 800 6.24 -3.54 25.47
C GLN A 800 5.48 -4.58 24.63
N PHE A 801 5.60 -4.53 23.30
CA PHE A 801 5.00 -5.55 22.43
C PHE A 801 5.54 -6.96 22.70
N GLU A 802 6.86 -7.10 22.92
CA GLU A 802 7.48 -8.39 23.28
C GLU A 802 6.91 -8.93 24.61
N LEU A 803 6.68 -8.07 25.60
CA LEU A 803 6.04 -8.44 26.87
C LEU A 803 4.56 -8.83 26.68
N ASP A 804 3.80 -8.05 25.92
CA ASP A 804 2.39 -8.33 25.63
C ASP A 804 2.20 -9.67 24.90
N GLN A 805 3.22 -10.13 24.16
CA GLN A 805 3.24 -11.46 23.53
C GLN A 805 3.46 -12.59 24.54
N MET A 806 4.26 -12.35 25.58
CA MET A 806 4.56 -13.33 26.64
C MET A 806 3.41 -13.48 27.65
N GLU A 807 2.65 -12.41 27.91
CA GLU A 807 1.47 -12.47 28.76
C GLU A 807 0.31 -13.17 28.01
N ASP A 808 0.07 -14.43 28.38
CA ASP A 808 -1.05 -15.27 27.94
C ASP A 808 -2.29 -15.01 28.84
N PRO A 809 -3.47 -14.68 28.29
CA PRO A 809 -4.72 -14.62 29.06
C PRO A 809 -5.05 -15.93 29.82
N ALA A 810 -4.50 -17.08 29.40
CA ALA A 810 -4.66 -18.34 30.11
C ALA A 810 -3.89 -18.41 31.46
N ALA A 811 -2.99 -17.46 31.73
CA ALA A 811 -2.25 -17.37 33.00
C ALA A 811 -3.00 -16.61 34.12
N LEU A 812 -4.22 -16.12 33.86
CA LEU A 812 -5.05 -15.43 34.85
C LEU A 812 -6.13 -16.35 35.45
N HIS A 813 -5.69 -17.22 36.36
CA HIS A 813 -6.46 -17.58 37.57
C HIS A 813 -5.52 -17.54 38.79
N PRO A 814 -6.01 -17.10 39.97
CA PRO A 814 -5.17 -16.43 40.95
C PRO A 814 -4.48 -17.42 41.89
N ALA A 815 -3.15 -17.34 41.98
CA ALA A 815 -2.41 -17.56 43.22
C ALA A 815 -0.94 -17.16 43.02
N PHE A 816 -0.55 -16.03 43.59
CA PHE A 816 0.82 -15.84 44.07
C PHE A 816 1.17 -17.00 45.03
N PRO A 817 2.43 -17.48 45.04
CA PRO A 817 3.38 -16.86 45.96
C PRO A 817 4.73 -16.54 45.30
N ALA A 818 5.34 -15.47 45.79
CA ALA A 818 6.70 -15.05 45.49
C ALA A 818 7.73 -16.17 45.76
N PRO A 819 8.86 -16.20 45.04
CA PRO A 819 10.08 -16.77 45.58
C PRO A 819 10.79 -15.68 46.39
N LEU A 820 10.87 -15.93 47.69
CA LEU A 820 11.77 -15.32 48.64
C LEU A 820 13.21 -15.32 48.12
N ALA A 821 13.92 -14.24 48.45
CA ALA A 821 15.38 -14.18 48.48
C ALA A 821 15.96 -15.14 49.56
N GLU A 822 17.29 -15.31 49.51
CA GLU A 822 18.18 -16.08 50.41
C GLU A 822 18.38 -17.57 50.04
N ALA A 823 19.56 -18.20 50.17
CA ALA A 823 20.93 -17.81 50.46
C ALA A 823 21.82 -19.08 50.25
N CYS A 824 23.14 -18.87 50.13
CA CYS A 824 24.23 -19.80 50.47
C CYS A 824 24.28 -21.22 49.84
N GLY A 825 25.37 -21.48 49.11
CA GLY A 825 25.82 -22.82 48.70
C GLY A 825 26.79 -22.76 47.55
#